data_AF-A0AAU7Q4Z8-F1
#
_entry.id   AF-A0AAU7Q4Z8-F1
#
_cell.length_a   1.000
_cell.length_b   1.000
_cell.length_c   1.000
_cell.angle_alpha   90.00
_cell.angle_beta   90.00
_cell.angle_gamma   90.00
#
_symmetry.space_group_name_H-M   'P 1'
#
loop_
_entity.id
_entity.type
_entity.pdbx_description
1 polymer ?
#
loop_
_entity_poly.entity_id
_entity_poly.type
_entity_poly.pdbx_seq_one_letter_code
_entity_poly.pdbx_strand_id
1 'polypeptide(L)'
;MMNIDAKGIINIESCHKKRPLSQEEVDYKNAMQLRLRRVCPYNNQSLSQKYCSFIERTLFSIKRARLNGQNLIKLDLKGQDLRAAHLRGANLRGADLREADLRGVNLSEADLQGVNLSGADLRGANLNRSQLRNAELLKTNISGATLRNAKLNNANLSGADLRGADLSKADLDMAYLVFANLTGAVLNKAVLSRASLRSADLRQTNLKGVNLKRVSLRDVNLSGYDLSGRDLRGLDMRSTNLSGANLQNTRLANAMLSGSNLSEANLAGANLSAATLYGANLSGATLCGANLKGVDWTGVNLTGANLTRATVVVTQCNWPRFLTVKPSFKQFDEASLRLVLPHQWDDDMLNQHLHHIDNIGSGSLLTLIDSLDNNDLKSHLALQIMKSLKGVNVSSVALPLVSVLGKAPYCHHKILLTWLGPICARYLAKYNASIMPPLAAPVLNVALEDFHQAPYKMLHQNGLFIQVIKQGMGGDELLRKKAQQIYQSYLNHQKVVAYTRQHTFGNFNGEPDWSDNHLANFLLFSERKNGKVLMLSQTTLDGMLMPDPEKPVWHLMYVYQEDKNLNLSEFKLFELFRTEFRLFLKSYQSLFKNRKLYGFLNVLHLGDMHAIFQSATEEAYCAQKLVSLEQQMELNLIFQKLLQDSPQAERLFLTQAHYRDIVAALGLSVADNTRQGQTLLCLAALFAKYSSSDIFGTEEESPLILRSYAWALMDKAHEVDSSIFASIEQYLDWENRLLGLNGAYTCSAVIYDLMTEHLRPQSPEILAAMIPPSWS
;
A
#
# COMPACT_ATOMS: atom_id res chain seq x y z
N MET A 1 -65.22 -8.72 5.86
CA MET A 1 -64.43 -9.69 6.66
C MET A 1 -63.40 -10.31 5.73
N MET A 2 -62.11 -10.06 5.95
CA MET A 2 -61.01 -10.62 5.16
C MET A 2 -60.50 -11.89 5.86
N ASN A 3 -60.35 -12.99 5.13
CA ASN A 3 -59.75 -14.23 5.65
C ASN A 3 -58.23 -14.04 5.71
N ILE A 4 -57.71 -13.91 6.92
CA ILE A 4 -56.29 -14.02 7.24
C ILE A 4 -56.04 -15.51 7.48
N ASP A 5 -55.13 -16.12 6.72
CA ASP A 5 -54.77 -17.52 7.00
C ASP A 5 -53.96 -17.63 8.30
N ALA A 6 -53.78 -18.86 8.80
CA ALA A 6 -53.09 -19.13 10.07
C ALA A 6 -51.61 -18.66 10.11
N LYS A 7 -51.07 -18.12 9.00
CA LYS A 7 -49.71 -17.58 8.87
C LYS A 7 -49.68 -16.06 8.73
N GLY A 8 -50.82 -15.37 8.79
CA GLY A 8 -50.89 -13.91 8.72
C GLY A 8 -50.83 -13.34 7.30
N ILE A 9 -51.08 -14.16 6.26
CA ILE A 9 -51.03 -13.71 4.87
C ILE A 9 -52.41 -13.17 4.47
N ILE A 10 -52.46 -11.92 4.01
CA ILE A 10 -53.67 -11.32 3.42
C ILE A 10 -53.83 -11.87 1.99
N ASN A 11 -54.98 -12.48 1.71
CA ASN A 11 -55.33 -12.89 0.35
C ASN A 11 -55.85 -11.67 -0.46
N ILE A 12 -54.98 -11.10 -1.29
CA ILE A 12 -55.19 -9.83 -2.03
C ILE A 12 -56.20 -9.99 -3.18
N GLU A 13 -56.59 -11.21 -3.56
CA GLU A 13 -57.64 -11.43 -4.57
C GLU A 13 -58.96 -10.71 -4.26
N SER A 14 -59.25 -10.47 -2.98
CA SER A 14 -60.48 -9.76 -2.56
C SER A 14 -60.47 -8.24 -2.79
N CYS A 15 -59.32 -7.64 -3.13
CA CYS A 15 -59.17 -6.17 -3.25
C CYS A 15 -59.39 -5.60 -4.65
N HIS A 16 -59.45 -6.42 -5.71
CA HIS A 16 -59.72 -5.94 -7.06
C HIS A 16 -60.87 -6.72 -7.73
N LYS A 17 -62.12 -6.33 -7.43
CA LYS A 17 -63.20 -6.59 -8.37
C LYS A 17 -62.93 -5.78 -9.66
N LYS A 18 -62.62 -6.52 -10.73
CA LYS A 18 -62.72 -6.15 -12.16
C LYS A 18 -61.69 -5.14 -12.70
N ARG A 19 -60.53 -5.61 -13.15
CA ARG A 19 -59.91 -5.12 -14.40
C ARG A 19 -59.30 -6.30 -15.17
N PRO A 20 -59.57 -6.44 -16.49
CA PRO A 20 -58.87 -7.40 -17.32
C PRO A 20 -57.37 -7.05 -17.43
N LEU A 21 -56.52 -8.08 -17.42
CA LEU A 21 -55.07 -7.97 -17.63
C LEU A 21 -54.77 -7.24 -18.94
N SER A 22 -53.69 -6.46 -18.98
CA SER A 22 -53.20 -5.82 -20.20
C SER A 22 -52.64 -6.87 -21.18
N GLN A 23 -52.57 -6.54 -22.47
CA GLN A 23 -52.06 -7.47 -23.48
C GLN A 23 -50.58 -7.85 -23.22
N GLU A 24 -49.76 -6.91 -22.73
CA GLU A 24 -48.38 -7.18 -22.30
C GLU A 24 -48.32 -8.17 -21.13
N GLU A 25 -49.24 -8.09 -20.17
CA GLU A 25 -49.32 -9.01 -19.03
C GLU A 25 -49.74 -10.43 -19.47
N VAL A 26 -50.61 -10.52 -20.49
CA VAL A 26 -51.03 -11.79 -21.10
C VAL A 26 -49.88 -12.41 -21.91
N ASP A 27 -49.17 -11.61 -22.71
CA ASP A 27 -48.07 -12.07 -23.56
C ASP A 27 -46.86 -12.54 -22.74
N TYR A 28 -46.56 -11.84 -21.63
CA TYR A 28 -45.51 -12.24 -20.70
C TYR A 28 -45.85 -13.53 -19.94
N LYS A 29 -47.12 -13.68 -19.52
CA LYS A 29 -47.64 -14.91 -18.89
C LYS A 29 -47.53 -16.11 -19.84
N ASN A 30 -47.86 -15.93 -21.12
CA ASN A 30 -47.77 -16.97 -22.14
C ASN A 30 -46.30 -17.32 -22.48
N ALA A 31 -45.42 -16.32 -22.59
CA ALA A 31 -43.98 -16.52 -22.84
C ALA A 31 -43.28 -17.29 -21.70
N MET A 32 -43.67 -17.06 -20.44
CA MET A 32 -43.15 -17.82 -19.31
C MET A 32 -43.68 -19.25 -19.23
N GLN A 33 -44.96 -19.49 -19.54
CA GLN A 33 -45.51 -20.85 -19.63
C GLN A 33 -44.82 -21.69 -20.71
N LEU A 34 -44.43 -21.07 -21.83
CA LEU A 34 -43.64 -21.70 -22.89
C LEU A 34 -42.19 -22.02 -22.47
N ARG A 35 -41.56 -21.15 -21.66
CA ARG A 35 -40.23 -21.42 -21.08
C ARG A 35 -40.26 -22.50 -20.01
N LEU A 36 -41.30 -22.55 -19.18
CA LEU A 36 -41.49 -23.57 -18.13
C LEU A 36 -41.67 -24.98 -18.69
N ARG A 37 -42.37 -25.13 -19.82
CA ARG A 37 -42.50 -26.43 -20.52
C ARG A 37 -41.18 -26.97 -21.09
N ARG A 38 -40.17 -26.11 -21.30
CA ARG A 38 -38.84 -26.53 -21.80
C ARG A 38 -37.87 -26.98 -20.70
N VAL A 39 -38.12 -26.62 -19.44
CA VAL A 39 -37.16 -26.85 -18.34
C VAL A 39 -37.56 -28.03 -17.45
N CYS A 40 -38.82 -28.49 -17.49
CA CYS A 40 -39.29 -29.65 -16.71
C CYS A 40 -40.25 -30.53 -17.55
N PRO A 41 -39.81 -31.67 -18.11
CA PRO A 41 -40.66 -32.52 -18.94
C PRO A 41 -41.56 -33.48 -18.14
N TYR A 42 -41.56 -33.47 -16.80
CA TYR A 42 -42.35 -34.40 -16.00
C TYR A 42 -43.28 -33.71 -15.00
N ASN A 43 -44.56 -34.10 -15.08
CA ASN A 43 -45.68 -33.69 -14.21
C ASN A 43 -45.38 -34.00 -12.74
N ASN A 44 -44.96 -33.00 -11.97
CA ASN A 44 -44.95 -33.08 -10.51
C ASN A 44 -45.76 -31.92 -9.92
N GLN A 45 -47.00 -32.21 -9.49
CA GLN A 45 -48.00 -31.21 -9.07
C GLN A 45 -47.55 -30.34 -7.87
N SER A 46 -46.66 -30.83 -7.01
CA SER A 46 -46.19 -30.08 -5.83
C SER A 46 -45.18 -28.96 -6.18
N LEU A 47 -44.36 -29.17 -7.22
CA LEU A 47 -43.42 -28.17 -7.73
C LEU A 47 -44.16 -27.07 -8.51
N SER A 48 -45.20 -27.45 -9.27
CA SER A 48 -46.13 -26.52 -9.93
C SER A 48 -46.80 -25.57 -8.93
N GLN A 49 -47.30 -26.08 -7.80
CA GLN A 49 -47.95 -25.25 -6.77
C GLN A 49 -47.00 -24.28 -6.07
N LYS A 50 -45.77 -24.71 -5.76
CA LYS A 50 -44.74 -23.83 -5.18
C LYS A 50 -44.32 -22.73 -6.16
N TYR A 51 -44.12 -23.07 -7.43
CA TYR A 51 -43.74 -22.09 -8.47
C TYR A 51 -44.89 -21.16 -8.86
N CYS A 52 -46.15 -21.61 -8.86
CA CYS A 52 -47.32 -20.73 -9.04
C CYS A 52 -47.45 -19.74 -7.88
N SER A 53 -47.25 -20.17 -6.62
CA SER A 53 -47.26 -19.25 -5.46
C SER A 53 -46.11 -18.23 -5.50
N PHE A 54 -44.98 -18.59 -6.11
CA PHE A 54 -43.85 -17.68 -6.33
C PHE A 54 -44.18 -16.68 -7.43
N ILE A 55 -44.76 -17.12 -8.55
CA ILE A 55 -45.18 -16.26 -9.66
C ILE A 55 -46.32 -15.31 -9.25
N GLU A 56 -47.26 -15.74 -8.42
CA GLU A 56 -48.32 -14.89 -7.84
C GLU A 56 -47.78 -13.84 -6.85
N ARG A 57 -46.70 -14.16 -6.11
CA ARG A 57 -45.99 -13.21 -5.23
C ARG A 57 -45.26 -12.11 -6.00
N THR A 58 -44.81 -12.39 -7.22
CA THR A 58 -44.07 -11.42 -8.05
C THR A 58 -44.98 -10.54 -8.91
N LEU A 59 -46.27 -10.87 -9.05
CA LEU A 59 -47.17 -10.24 -10.05
C LEU A 59 -48.06 -9.11 -9.54
N PHE A 60 -48.17 -8.87 -8.23
CA PHE A 60 -49.07 -7.82 -7.72
C PHE A 60 -48.34 -6.52 -7.40
N SER A 61 -48.34 -5.59 -8.38
CA SER A 61 -48.08 -4.18 -8.07
C SER A 61 -49.18 -3.68 -7.14
N ILE A 62 -48.84 -3.45 -5.87
CA ILE A 62 -49.74 -2.84 -4.86
C ILE A 62 -49.79 -1.30 -4.96
N LYS A 63 -49.37 -0.77 -6.10
CA LYS A 63 -49.51 0.64 -6.49
C LYS A 63 -50.97 1.05 -6.41
N ARG A 64 -51.25 2.19 -5.74
CA ARG A 64 -52.62 2.69 -5.49
C ARG A 64 -53.50 1.80 -4.59
N ALA A 65 -52.94 0.78 -3.94
CA ALA A 65 -53.71 -0.03 -3.00
C ALA A 65 -54.22 0.83 -1.82
N ARG A 66 -55.47 0.60 -1.40
CA ARG A 66 -56.08 1.28 -0.26
C ARG A 66 -55.83 0.49 1.02
N LEU A 67 -54.73 0.81 1.71
CA LEU A 67 -54.19 0.06 2.84
C LEU A 67 -54.13 0.88 4.14
N ASN A 68 -54.88 1.98 4.24
CA ASN A 68 -54.93 2.81 5.43
C ASN A 68 -55.38 1.99 6.65
N GLY A 69 -54.63 2.09 7.76
CA GLY A 69 -54.93 1.38 9.00
C GLY A 69 -54.80 -0.15 8.94
N GLN A 70 -54.36 -0.71 7.81
CA GLN A 70 -54.32 -2.16 7.62
C GLN A 70 -53.14 -2.81 8.37
N ASN A 71 -53.31 -4.08 8.73
CA ASN A 71 -52.28 -4.88 9.38
C ASN A 71 -51.44 -5.64 8.36
N LEU A 72 -50.20 -5.20 8.17
CA LEU A 72 -49.21 -5.66 7.19
C LEU A 72 -47.92 -6.13 7.88
N ILE A 73 -48.02 -6.58 9.13
CA ILE A 73 -46.87 -7.03 9.94
C ILE A 73 -46.09 -8.12 9.20
N LYS A 74 -44.75 -7.97 9.15
CA LYS A 74 -43.81 -8.95 8.55
C LYS A 74 -44.09 -9.32 7.09
N LEU A 75 -44.88 -8.53 6.38
CA LEU A 75 -45.18 -8.77 4.98
C LEU A 75 -43.92 -8.53 4.12
N ASP A 76 -43.70 -9.41 3.14
CA ASP A 76 -42.63 -9.25 2.14
C ASP A 76 -43.15 -8.39 0.98
N LEU A 77 -42.64 -7.16 0.92
CA LEU A 77 -42.92 -6.13 -0.07
C LEU A 77 -41.62 -5.67 -0.74
N LYS A 78 -40.58 -6.52 -0.73
CA LYS A 78 -39.28 -6.21 -1.32
C LYS A 78 -39.42 -5.88 -2.81
N GLY A 79 -38.82 -4.76 -3.23
CA GLY A 79 -38.76 -4.32 -4.63
C GLY A 79 -40.09 -3.85 -5.23
N GLN A 80 -41.14 -3.78 -4.42
CA GLN A 80 -42.49 -3.47 -4.92
C GLN A 80 -42.66 -1.99 -5.27
N ASP A 81 -43.51 -1.70 -6.28
CA ASP A 81 -43.99 -0.35 -6.56
C ASP A 81 -45.22 -0.05 -5.69
N LEU A 82 -45.03 0.75 -4.65
CA LEU A 82 -46.07 1.21 -3.73
C LEU A 82 -46.51 2.65 -4.02
N ARG A 83 -46.08 3.26 -5.12
CA ARG A 83 -46.42 4.66 -5.42
C ARG A 83 -47.93 4.86 -5.40
N ALA A 84 -48.35 5.98 -4.82
CA ALA A 84 -49.77 6.34 -4.62
C ALA A 84 -50.60 5.33 -3.79
N ALA A 85 -49.99 4.32 -3.15
CA ALA A 85 -50.69 3.51 -2.16
C ALA A 85 -51.10 4.40 -0.97
N HIS A 86 -52.27 4.11 -0.40
CA HIS A 86 -52.74 4.79 0.79
C HIS A 86 -52.31 3.94 2.00
N LEU A 87 -51.26 4.35 2.72
CA LEU A 87 -50.68 3.61 3.85
C LEU A 87 -50.71 4.39 5.16
N ARG A 88 -51.59 5.40 5.25
CA ARG A 88 -51.72 6.20 6.47
C ARG A 88 -52.19 5.31 7.62
N GLY A 89 -51.47 5.36 8.75
CA GLY A 89 -51.79 4.57 9.93
C GLY A 89 -51.66 3.05 9.77
N ALA A 90 -51.09 2.56 8.66
CA ALA A 90 -50.90 1.13 8.45
C ALA A 90 -49.90 0.56 9.46
N ASN A 91 -50.10 -0.69 9.87
CA ASN A 91 -49.20 -1.42 10.74
C ASN A 91 -48.27 -2.31 9.91
N LEU A 92 -47.05 -1.86 9.69
CA LEU A 92 -46.00 -2.47 8.87
C LEU A 92 -44.85 -3.01 9.74
N ARG A 93 -45.10 -3.33 11.01
CA ARG A 93 -44.02 -3.75 11.93
C ARG A 93 -43.29 -4.96 11.38
N GLY A 94 -41.97 -4.87 11.29
CA GLY A 94 -41.12 -5.95 10.78
C GLY A 94 -41.32 -6.32 9.31
N ALA A 95 -42.09 -5.55 8.54
CA ALA A 95 -42.26 -5.79 7.11
C ALA A 95 -40.93 -5.60 6.36
N ASP A 96 -40.76 -6.32 5.25
CA ASP A 96 -39.62 -6.19 4.36
C ASP A 96 -40.00 -5.32 3.16
N LEU A 97 -39.50 -4.11 3.13
CA LEU A 97 -39.69 -3.11 2.07
C LEU A 97 -38.36 -2.74 1.41
N ARG A 98 -37.36 -3.65 1.45
CA ARG A 98 -36.07 -3.40 0.80
C ARG A 98 -36.27 -3.08 -0.67
N GLU A 99 -35.53 -2.11 -1.19
CA GLU A 99 -35.56 -1.73 -2.62
C GLU A 99 -36.95 -1.29 -3.15
N ALA A 100 -37.94 -1.06 -2.27
CA ALA A 100 -39.29 -0.68 -2.68
C ALA A 100 -39.38 0.78 -3.16
N ASP A 101 -40.30 1.06 -4.07
CA ASP A 101 -40.61 2.42 -4.56
C ASP A 101 -41.81 3.00 -3.80
N LEU A 102 -41.52 3.91 -2.88
CA LEU A 102 -42.43 4.58 -1.95
C LEU A 102 -42.47 6.11 -2.20
N ARG A 103 -42.07 6.56 -3.39
CA ARG A 103 -42.00 7.99 -3.72
C ARG A 103 -43.36 8.69 -3.54
N GLY A 104 -43.35 9.77 -2.78
CA GLY A 104 -44.53 10.58 -2.50
C GLY A 104 -45.64 9.87 -1.69
N VAL A 105 -45.38 8.67 -1.16
CA VAL A 105 -46.39 7.91 -0.43
C VAL A 105 -46.69 8.55 0.93
N ASN A 106 -47.96 8.47 1.35
CA ASN A 106 -48.38 8.91 2.66
C ASN A 106 -48.33 7.74 3.66
N LEU A 107 -47.28 7.74 4.48
CA LEU A 107 -47.01 6.85 5.61
C LEU A 107 -47.21 7.55 6.96
N SER A 108 -47.92 8.70 6.98
CA SER A 108 -48.16 9.41 8.24
C SER A 108 -48.89 8.50 9.23
N GLU A 109 -48.51 8.61 10.51
CA GLU A 109 -49.10 7.82 11.62
C GLU A 109 -48.92 6.29 11.49
N ALA A 110 -48.18 5.78 10.50
CA ALA A 110 -47.95 4.34 10.33
C ALA A 110 -47.04 3.76 11.43
N ASP A 111 -47.28 2.50 11.82
CA ASP A 111 -46.39 1.74 12.71
C ASP A 111 -45.39 0.94 11.87
N LEU A 112 -44.17 1.46 11.76
CA LEU A 112 -43.05 0.95 10.98
C LEU A 112 -41.94 0.37 11.91
N GLN A 113 -42.28 -0.04 13.13
CA GLN A 113 -41.27 -0.54 14.07
C GLN A 113 -40.57 -1.79 13.53
N GLY A 114 -39.24 -1.77 13.49
CA GLY A 114 -38.44 -2.88 12.98
C GLY A 114 -38.58 -3.15 11.48
N VAL A 115 -39.20 -2.25 10.71
CA VAL A 115 -39.33 -2.41 9.25
C VAL A 115 -37.95 -2.40 8.59
N ASN A 116 -37.78 -3.15 7.50
CA ASN A 116 -36.58 -3.07 6.67
C ASN A 116 -36.86 -2.30 5.38
N LEU A 117 -36.36 -1.07 5.29
CA LEU A 117 -36.46 -0.14 4.16
C LEU A 117 -35.12 0.03 3.43
N SER A 118 -34.16 -0.88 3.64
CA SER A 118 -32.80 -0.73 3.09
C SER A 118 -32.84 -0.61 1.56
N GLY A 119 -32.23 0.45 1.02
CA GLY A 119 -32.21 0.75 -0.41
C GLY A 119 -33.55 1.19 -1.03
N ALA A 120 -34.61 1.38 -0.23
CA ALA A 120 -35.90 1.87 -0.74
C ALA A 120 -35.85 3.35 -1.16
N ASP A 121 -36.80 3.76 -2.00
CA ASP A 121 -36.96 5.13 -2.48
C ASP A 121 -38.22 5.78 -1.87
N LEU A 122 -38.02 6.63 -0.86
CA LEU A 122 -39.05 7.42 -0.17
C LEU A 122 -38.98 8.91 -0.52
N ARG A 123 -38.46 9.29 -1.70
CA ARG A 123 -38.37 10.71 -2.08
C ARG A 123 -39.72 11.41 -1.97
N GLY A 124 -39.76 12.52 -1.23
CA GLY A 124 -40.98 13.32 -1.02
C GLY A 124 -42.09 12.62 -0.23
N ALA A 125 -41.84 11.47 0.41
CA ALA A 125 -42.84 10.77 1.19
C ALA A 125 -43.25 11.55 2.45
N ASN A 126 -44.46 11.31 2.95
CA ASN A 126 -44.95 11.85 4.21
C ASN A 126 -44.92 10.77 5.29
N LEU A 127 -43.98 10.88 6.23
CA LEU A 127 -43.77 10.00 7.38
C LEU A 127 -44.07 10.73 8.71
N ASN A 128 -44.81 11.83 8.67
CA ASN A 128 -45.11 12.62 9.87
C ASN A 128 -45.78 11.74 10.94
N ARG A 129 -45.31 11.84 12.19
CA ARG A 129 -45.80 11.06 13.35
C ARG A 129 -45.73 9.53 13.22
N SER A 130 -44.98 9.00 12.25
CA SER A 130 -44.77 7.55 12.11
C SER A 130 -43.89 6.98 13.22
N GLN A 131 -44.04 5.67 13.49
CA GLN A 131 -43.23 4.92 14.47
C GLN A 131 -42.17 4.10 13.75
N LEU A 132 -40.93 4.57 13.70
CA LEU A 132 -39.78 3.96 13.02
C LEU A 132 -38.74 3.41 14.02
N ARG A 133 -39.15 3.13 15.26
CA ARG A 133 -38.23 2.61 16.28
C ARG A 133 -37.61 1.29 15.80
N ASN A 134 -36.28 1.18 15.89
CA ASN A 134 -35.50 0.04 15.42
C ASN A 134 -35.64 -0.26 13.91
N ALA A 135 -36.07 0.70 13.08
CA ALA A 135 -36.18 0.49 11.64
C ALA A 135 -34.80 0.45 10.95
N GLU A 136 -34.64 -0.39 9.93
CA GLU A 136 -33.46 -0.45 9.07
C GLU A 136 -33.69 0.39 7.81
N LEU A 137 -32.98 1.52 7.70
CA LEU A 137 -33.05 2.51 6.61
C LEU A 137 -31.68 2.68 5.93
N LEU A 138 -30.91 1.59 5.85
CA LEU A 138 -29.57 1.58 5.27
C LEU A 138 -29.61 1.98 3.79
N LYS A 139 -28.87 3.04 3.41
CA LYS A 139 -28.80 3.55 2.03
C LYS A 139 -30.15 3.91 1.40
N THR A 140 -31.16 4.17 2.22
CA THR A 140 -32.50 4.55 1.76
C THR A 140 -32.51 5.99 1.25
N ASN A 141 -33.24 6.28 0.16
CA ASN A 141 -33.41 7.64 -0.32
C ASN A 141 -34.67 8.26 0.30
N ILE A 142 -34.48 9.21 1.22
CA ILE A 142 -35.55 9.90 1.97
C ILE A 142 -35.51 11.41 1.65
N SER A 143 -34.86 11.80 0.53
CA SER A 143 -34.67 13.21 0.18
C SER A 143 -36.02 13.91 -0.05
N GLY A 144 -36.14 15.13 0.49
CA GLY A 144 -37.36 15.94 0.46
C GLY A 144 -38.57 15.39 1.23
N ALA A 145 -38.43 14.29 1.97
CA ALA A 145 -39.53 13.72 2.75
C ALA A 145 -39.86 14.53 4.01
N THR A 146 -41.06 14.37 4.56
CA THR A 146 -41.48 14.99 5.82
C THR A 146 -41.58 13.96 6.94
N LEU A 147 -40.81 14.14 8.02
CA LEU A 147 -40.69 13.25 9.18
C LEU A 147 -40.99 14.00 10.49
N ARG A 148 -41.84 15.04 10.44
CA ARG A 148 -42.14 15.87 11.61
C ARG A 148 -42.76 15.02 12.72
N ASN A 149 -42.17 15.09 13.91
CA ASN A 149 -42.56 14.29 15.08
C ASN A 149 -42.50 12.76 14.87
N ALA A 150 -41.74 12.26 13.87
CA ALA A 150 -41.53 10.82 13.71
C ALA A 150 -40.65 10.26 14.84
N LYS A 151 -40.85 9.00 15.19
CA LYS A 151 -40.09 8.28 16.23
C LYS A 151 -39.06 7.35 15.60
N LEU A 152 -37.83 7.80 15.49
CA LEU A 152 -36.68 7.12 14.86
C LEU A 152 -35.68 6.58 15.89
N ASN A 153 -36.11 6.38 17.14
CA ASN A 153 -35.23 5.90 18.21
C ASN A 153 -34.59 4.55 17.81
N ASN A 154 -33.26 4.44 17.94
CA ASN A 154 -32.46 3.27 17.51
C ASN A 154 -32.61 2.90 16.02
N ALA A 155 -33.11 3.77 15.15
CA ALA A 155 -33.18 3.48 13.72
C ALA A 155 -31.78 3.54 13.08
N ASN A 156 -31.55 2.69 12.07
CA ASN A 156 -30.31 2.68 11.31
C ASN A 156 -30.48 3.40 9.96
N LEU A 157 -30.08 4.65 9.89
CA LEU A 157 -30.07 5.49 8.69
C LEU A 157 -28.68 5.59 8.05
N SER A 158 -27.79 4.62 8.27
CA SER A 158 -26.43 4.68 7.76
C SER A 158 -26.42 4.76 6.23
N GLY A 159 -25.68 5.72 5.66
CA GLY A 159 -25.63 5.98 4.23
C GLY A 159 -26.92 6.48 3.59
N ALA A 160 -27.96 6.82 4.37
CA ALA A 160 -29.22 7.32 3.84
C ALA A 160 -29.08 8.73 3.23
N ASP A 161 -29.88 9.02 2.20
CA ASP A 161 -29.98 10.36 1.60
C ASP A 161 -31.18 11.10 2.20
N LEU A 162 -30.91 12.07 3.07
CA LEU A 162 -31.88 12.91 3.78
C LEU A 162 -31.86 14.35 3.27
N ARG A 163 -31.34 14.61 2.06
CA ARG A 163 -31.23 15.97 1.53
C ARG A 163 -32.57 16.68 1.50
N GLY A 164 -32.63 17.87 2.10
CA GLY A 164 -33.85 18.68 2.19
C GLY A 164 -35.00 18.05 2.98
N ALA A 165 -34.79 16.95 3.71
CA ALA A 165 -35.84 16.32 4.52
C ALA A 165 -36.20 17.16 5.75
N ASP A 166 -37.47 17.15 6.15
CA ASP A 166 -37.94 17.85 7.35
C ASP A 166 -38.09 16.88 8.54
N LEU A 167 -37.13 16.93 9.45
CA LEU A 167 -37.05 16.15 10.68
C LEU A 167 -37.44 16.99 11.91
N SER A 168 -38.20 18.08 11.73
CA SER A 168 -38.55 18.97 12.84
C SER A 168 -39.28 18.20 13.96
N LYS A 169 -38.78 18.32 15.19
CA LYS A 169 -39.27 17.60 16.38
C LYS A 169 -39.22 16.06 16.27
N ALA A 170 -38.49 15.50 15.31
CA ALA A 170 -38.28 14.06 15.23
C ALA A 170 -37.42 13.58 16.41
N ASP A 171 -37.64 12.32 16.80
CA ASP A 171 -36.93 11.67 17.89
C ASP A 171 -35.93 10.67 17.32
N LEU A 172 -34.66 11.08 17.25
CA LEU A 172 -33.53 10.32 16.69
C LEU A 172 -32.59 9.86 17.83
N ASP A 173 -33.09 9.74 19.07
CA ASP A 173 -32.26 9.27 20.18
C ASP A 173 -31.70 7.87 19.86
N MET A 174 -30.37 7.72 20.00
CA MET A 174 -29.63 6.50 19.65
C MET A 174 -29.72 6.07 18.16
N ALA A 175 -30.12 6.96 17.24
CA ALA A 175 -30.11 6.64 15.80
C ALA A 175 -28.69 6.58 15.22
N TYR A 176 -28.48 5.70 14.23
CA TYR A 176 -27.23 5.58 13.48
C TYR A 176 -27.35 6.32 12.15
N LEU A 177 -26.59 7.40 11.97
CA LEU A 177 -26.57 8.25 10.76
C LEU A 177 -25.18 8.24 10.12
N VAL A 178 -24.44 7.14 10.25
CA VAL A 178 -23.05 7.06 9.77
C VAL A 178 -23.04 7.18 8.25
N PHE A 179 -22.25 8.09 7.69
CA PHE A 179 -22.22 8.43 6.25
C PHE A 179 -23.54 8.95 5.67
N ALA A 180 -24.51 9.36 6.49
CA ALA A 180 -25.77 9.91 5.98
C ALA A 180 -25.59 11.31 5.38
N ASN A 181 -26.35 11.63 4.34
CA ASN A 181 -26.36 12.96 3.72
C ASN A 181 -27.57 13.77 4.21
N LEU A 182 -27.34 14.72 5.12
CA LEU A 182 -28.36 15.62 5.66
C LEU A 182 -28.32 17.02 5.03
N THR A 183 -27.69 17.18 3.86
CA THR A 183 -27.50 18.51 3.25
C THR A 183 -28.84 19.23 3.07
N GLY A 184 -28.98 20.43 3.65
CA GLY A 184 -30.21 21.22 3.60
C GLY A 184 -31.39 20.67 4.41
N ALA A 185 -31.22 19.62 5.21
CA ALA A 185 -32.28 19.08 6.06
C ALA A 185 -32.66 20.05 7.19
N VAL A 186 -33.90 19.94 7.68
CA VAL A 186 -34.43 20.77 8.76
C VAL A 186 -34.58 19.94 10.03
N LEU A 187 -33.79 20.22 11.08
CA LEU A 187 -33.81 19.48 12.35
C LEU A 187 -34.33 20.33 13.52
N ASN A 188 -35.16 21.35 13.26
CA ASN A 188 -35.65 22.26 14.30
C ASN A 188 -36.27 21.49 15.48
N LYS A 189 -35.70 21.65 16.67
CA LYS A 189 -36.11 20.95 17.91
C LYS A 189 -36.09 19.42 17.84
N ALA A 190 -35.34 18.82 16.91
CA ALA A 190 -35.14 17.38 16.87
C ALA A 190 -34.30 16.92 18.08
N VAL A 191 -34.55 15.68 18.53
CA VAL A 191 -33.79 15.05 19.62
C VAL A 191 -32.78 14.10 19.00
N LEU A 192 -31.49 14.42 19.09
CA LEU A 192 -30.40 13.55 18.60
C LEU A 192 -29.56 13.00 19.75
N SER A 193 -30.09 12.94 20.97
CA SER A 193 -29.32 12.45 22.12
C SER A 193 -28.71 11.08 21.80
N ARG A 194 -27.40 10.93 22.01
CA ARG A 194 -26.67 9.67 21.75
C ARG A 194 -26.72 9.16 20.29
N ALA A 195 -27.13 9.98 19.33
CA ALA A 195 -27.06 9.62 17.92
C ALA A 195 -25.60 9.60 17.42
N SER A 196 -25.31 8.71 16.47
CA SER A 196 -24.00 8.66 15.79
C SER A 196 -24.10 9.32 14.42
N LEU A 197 -23.51 10.51 14.28
CA LEU A 197 -23.43 11.24 13.01
C LEU A 197 -22.07 11.05 12.32
N ARG A 198 -21.32 10.00 12.67
CA ARG A 198 -19.94 9.83 12.17
C ARG A 198 -19.89 9.90 10.63
N SER A 199 -19.03 10.77 10.11
CA SER A 199 -18.87 11.00 8.66
C SER A 199 -20.15 11.44 7.94
N ALA A 200 -21.16 11.95 8.65
CA ALA A 200 -22.36 12.50 8.04
C ALA A 200 -22.08 13.89 7.44
N ASP A 201 -22.76 14.19 6.34
CA ASP A 201 -22.72 15.52 5.70
C ASP A 201 -23.90 16.36 6.19
N LEU A 202 -23.60 17.39 7.00
CA LEU A 202 -24.61 18.31 7.53
C LEU A 202 -24.53 19.69 6.86
N ARG A 203 -23.96 19.85 5.66
CA ARG A 203 -23.87 21.18 5.02
C ARG A 203 -25.25 21.81 4.82
N GLN A 204 -25.40 23.10 5.12
CA GLN A 204 -26.66 23.85 5.00
C GLN A 204 -27.87 23.29 5.80
N THR A 205 -27.67 22.29 6.66
CA THR A 205 -28.66 21.79 7.61
C THR A 205 -29.02 22.85 8.66
N ASN A 206 -30.32 23.03 8.96
CA ASN A 206 -30.78 23.92 10.03
C ASN A 206 -30.82 23.19 11.38
N LEU A 207 -29.89 23.55 12.28
CA LEU A 207 -29.74 22.97 13.62
C LEU A 207 -30.34 23.83 14.74
N LYS A 208 -31.21 24.80 14.42
CA LYS A 208 -31.75 25.73 15.44
C LYS A 208 -32.54 24.98 16.52
N GLY A 209 -32.02 25.04 17.75
CA GLY A 209 -32.67 24.45 18.92
C GLY A 209 -32.56 22.93 19.00
N VAL A 210 -31.64 22.32 18.24
CA VAL A 210 -31.31 20.89 18.35
C VAL A 210 -30.61 20.60 19.67
N ASN A 211 -31.00 19.50 20.33
CA ASN A 211 -30.28 18.99 21.49
C ASN A 211 -29.15 18.04 21.05
N LEU A 212 -27.90 18.52 21.07
CA LEU A 212 -26.69 17.77 20.71
C LEU A 212 -26.01 17.05 21.89
N LYS A 213 -26.64 16.99 23.07
CA LYS A 213 -26.01 16.36 24.24
C LYS A 213 -25.66 14.90 23.96
N ARG A 214 -24.38 14.56 24.18
CA ARG A 214 -23.81 13.20 23.99
C ARG A 214 -23.89 12.67 22.56
N VAL A 215 -23.96 13.54 21.55
CA VAL A 215 -23.82 13.17 20.13
C VAL A 215 -22.35 12.94 19.80
N SER A 216 -22.05 11.91 19.00
CA SER A 216 -20.74 11.76 18.37
C SER A 216 -20.73 12.50 17.03
N LEU A 217 -19.90 13.55 16.93
CA LEU A 217 -19.66 14.38 15.75
C LEU A 217 -18.30 14.07 15.08
N ARG A 218 -17.71 12.92 15.39
CA ARG A 218 -16.43 12.48 14.81
C ARG A 218 -16.50 12.44 13.28
N ASP A 219 -15.48 12.96 12.60
CA ASP A 219 -15.37 13.01 11.12
C ASP A 219 -16.51 13.78 10.42
N VAL A 220 -17.27 14.62 11.14
CA VAL A 220 -18.39 15.40 10.58
C VAL A 220 -17.88 16.68 9.92
N ASN A 221 -18.53 17.12 8.83
CA ASN A 221 -18.29 18.43 8.25
C ASN A 221 -19.28 19.49 8.78
N LEU A 222 -18.75 20.46 9.53
CA LEU A 222 -19.42 21.64 10.11
C LEU A 222 -18.74 22.95 9.68
N SER A 223 -18.04 22.98 8.54
CA SER A 223 -17.36 24.20 8.07
C SER A 223 -18.34 25.36 7.84
N GLY A 224 -17.96 26.56 8.29
CA GLY A 224 -18.78 27.78 8.14
C GLY A 224 -20.05 27.86 9.00
N TYR A 225 -20.30 26.90 9.90
CA TYR A 225 -21.51 26.87 10.73
C TYR A 225 -21.54 27.94 11.82
N ASP A 226 -22.74 28.48 12.11
CA ASP A 226 -22.97 29.27 13.32
C ASP A 226 -23.34 28.38 14.51
N LEU A 227 -22.34 28.18 15.38
CA LEU A 227 -22.39 27.42 16.62
C LEU A 227 -22.23 28.32 17.85
N SER A 228 -22.41 29.64 17.69
CA SER A 228 -22.20 30.62 18.75
C SER A 228 -23.12 30.36 19.96
N GLY A 229 -22.55 30.48 21.15
CA GLY A 229 -23.26 30.29 22.44
C GLY A 229 -23.77 28.87 22.73
N ARG A 230 -23.43 27.87 21.91
CA ARG A 230 -23.91 26.49 22.09
C ARG A 230 -23.21 25.76 23.23
N ASP A 231 -23.88 24.77 23.80
CA ASP A 231 -23.31 23.86 24.81
C ASP A 231 -22.84 22.56 24.15
N LEU A 232 -21.52 22.45 23.97
CA LEU A 232 -20.82 21.34 23.31
C LEU A 232 -19.85 20.63 24.27
N ARG A 233 -20.05 20.78 25.59
CA ARG A 233 -19.18 20.19 26.61
C ARG A 233 -19.13 18.67 26.50
N GLY A 234 -17.92 18.10 26.50
CA GLY A 234 -17.72 16.65 26.54
C GLY A 234 -18.08 15.91 25.24
N LEU A 235 -18.36 16.60 24.13
CA LEU A 235 -18.72 15.94 22.87
C LEU A 235 -17.50 15.34 22.18
N ASP A 236 -17.69 14.19 21.52
CA ASP A 236 -16.70 13.61 20.63
C ASP A 236 -16.77 14.32 19.27
N MET A 237 -15.80 15.19 19.01
CA MET A 237 -15.64 16.01 17.81
C MET A 237 -14.27 15.76 17.15
N ARG A 238 -13.73 14.54 17.31
CA ARG A 238 -12.43 14.18 16.73
C ARG A 238 -12.50 14.21 15.21
N SER A 239 -11.48 14.76 14.57
CA SER A 239 -11.40 14.86 13.10
C SER A 239 -12.60 15.57 12.43
N THR A 240 -13.38 16.34 13.18
CA THR A 240 -14.47 17.18 12.65
C THR A 240 -13.87 18.34 11.84
N ASN A 241 -14.47 18.68 10.70
CA ASN A 241 -14.14 19.90 9.98
C ASN A 241 -15.00 21.07 10.48
N LEU A 242 -14.39 22.05 11.14
CA LEU A 242 -14.95 23.28 11.69
C LEU A 242 -14.33 24.53 11.02
N SER A 243 -13.71 24.39 9.86
CA SER A 243 -13.02 25.50 9.20
C SER A 243 -13.97 26.68 8.94
N GLY A 244 -13.58 27.89 9.34
CA GLY A 244 -14.40 29.11 9.19
C GLY A 244 -15.68 29.13 10.03
N ALA A 245 -15.90 28.18 10.95
CA ALA A 245 -17.10 28.16 11.78
C ALA A 245 -17.11 29.29 12.83
N ASN A 246 -18.30 29.78 13.16
CA ASN A 246 -18.50 30.72 14.27
C ASN A 246 -18.78 29.97 15.58
N LEU A 247 -17.78 29.91 16.46
CA LEU A 247 -17.79 29.27 17.78
C LEU A 247 -17.70 30.32 18.91
N GLN A 248 -18.12 31.56 18.64
CA GLN A 248 -18.06 32.64 19.62
C GLN A 248 -18.89 32.29 20.87
N ASN A 249 -18.30 32.48 22.06
CA ASN A 249 -18.92 32.18 23.36
C ASN A 249 -19.42 30.74 23.54
N THR A 250 -18.95 29.78 22.73
CA THR A 250 -19.36 28.38 22.80
C THR A 250 -18.74 27.69 24.03
N ARG A 251 -19.50 26.79 24.67
CA ARG A 251 -19.03 25.99 25.80
C ARG A 251 -18.49 24.66 25.29
N LEU A 252 -17.17 24.53 25.19
CA LEU A 252 -16.42 23.37 24.69
C LEU A 252 -15.63 22.64 25.78
N ALA A 253 -15.87 22.92 27.06
CA ALA A 253 -15.11 22.32 28.14
C ALA A 253 -15.18 20.77 28.09
N ASN A 254 -14.03 20.10 28.19
CA ASN A 254 -13.85 18.65 28.02
C ASN A 254 -14.24 18.07 26.64
N ALA A 255 -14.45 18.88 25.61
CA ALA A 255 -14.74 18.37 24.26
C ALA A 255 -13.51 17.63 23.68
N MET A 256 -13.74 16.55 22.93
CA MET A 256 -12.68 15.81 22.25
C MET A 256 -12.52 16.32 20.82
N LEU A 257 -11.54 17.18 20.57
CA LEU A 257 -11.31 17.87 19.28
C LEU A 257 -10.03 17.40 18.57
N SER A 258 -9.45 16.27 18.98
CA SER A 258 -8.19 15.77 18.40
C SER A 258 -8.33 15.55 16.89
N GLY A 259 -7.38 16.05 16.10
CA GLY A 259 -7.34 15.97 14.64
C GLY A 259 -8.37 16.83 13.91
N SER A 260 -9.15 17.66 14.62
CA SER A 260 -10.18 18.51 14.01
C SER A 260 -9.57 19.66 13.20
N ASN A 261 -10.25 20.10 12.14
CA ASN A 261 -9.85 21.27 11.37
C ASN A 261 -10.65 22.50 11.81
N LEU A 262 -10.04 23.40 12.57
CA LEU A 262 -10.58 24.66 13.08
C LEU A 262 -9.94 25.88 12.38
N SER A 263 -9.36 25.70 11.19
CA SER A 263 -8.70 26.79 10.47
C SER A 263 -9.65 27.95 10.22
N GLU A 264 -9.20 29.19 10.46
CA GLU A 264 -10.01 30.42 10.29
C GLU A 264 -11.30 30.49 11.13
N ALA A 265 -11.49 29.59 12.10
CA ALA A 265 -12.68 29.60 12.96
C ALA A 265 -12.66 30.77 13.96
N ASN A 266 -13.85 31.31 14.28
CA ASN A 266 -14.00 32.33 15.31
C ASN A 266 -14.34 31.68 16.67
N LEU A 267 -13.36 31.60 17.57
CA LEU A 267 -13.46 31.05 18.93
C LEU A 267 -13.43 32.15 20.00
N ALA A 268 -13.71 33.41 19.65
CA ALA A 268 -13.65 34.51 20.60
C ALA A 268 -14.56 34.27 21.82
N GLY A 269 -14.00 34.39 23.03
CA GLY A 269 -14.71 34.13 24.29
C GLY A 269 -15.16 32.69 24.54
N ALA A 270 -14.77 31.72 23.68
CA ALA A 270 -15.15 30.32 23.87
C ALA A 270 -14.46 29.72 25.10
N ASN A 271 -15.13 28.75 25.75
CA ASN A 271 -14.56 28.01 26.87
C ASN A 271 -14.16 26.59 26.43
N LEU A 272 -12.86 26.38 26.18
CA LEU A 272 -12.26 25.10 25.80
C LEU A 272 -11.55 24.42 26.97
N SER A 273 -11.84 24.78 28.22
CA SER A 273 -11.11 24.22 29.36
C SER A 273 -11.15 22.68 29.38
N ALA A 274 -9.98 22.06 29.52
CA ALA A 274 -9.77 20.60 29.48
C ALA A 274 -10.24 19.90 28.18
N ALA A 275 -10.42 20.63 27.07
CA ALA A 275 -10.67 20.02 25.76
C ALA A 275 -9.39 19.34 25.22
N THR A 276 -9.53 18.22 24.50
CA THR A 276 -8.39 17.56 23.85
C THR A 276 -8.23 18.09 22.44
N LEU A 277 -7.08 18.67 22.09
CA LEU A 277 -6.84 19.25 20.77
C LEU A 277 -5.73 18.54 19.99
N TYR A 278 -5.26 17.37 20.45
CA TYR A 278 -4.16 16.64 19.80
C TYR A 278 -4.24 16.59 18.27
N GLY A 279 -3.27 17.16 17.54
CA GLY A 279 -3.26 17.14 16.06
C GLY A 279 -4.27 18.07 15.37
N ALA A 280 -4.97 18.95 16.10
CA ALA A 280 -5.98 19.84 15.51
C ALA A 280 -5.35 21.03 14.76
N ASN A 281 -5.99 21.48 13.68
CA ASN A 281 -5.55 22.64 12.91
C ASN A 281 -6.31 23.90 13.31
N LEU A 282 -5.68 24.87 13.97
CA LEU A 282 -6.24 26.18 14.33
C LEU A 282 -5.57 27.32 13.54
N SER A 283 -4.98 27.05 12.37
CA SER A 283 -4.31 28.08 11.57
C SER A 283 -5.27 29.24 11.23
N GLY A 284 -4.87 30.48 11.49
CA GLY A 284 -5.69 31.67 11.24
C GLY A 284 -6.92 31.83 12.15
N ALA A 285 -7.11 30.97 13.17
CA ALA A 285 -8.27 31.05 14.06
C ALA A 285 -8.22 32.27 15.00
N THR A 286 -9.38 32.79 15.38
CA THR A 286 -9.51 33.89 16.35
C THR A 286 -9.86 33.35 17.74
N LEU A 287 -8.93 33.41 18.68
CA LEU A 287 -9.06 32.89 20.05
C LEU A 287 -9.11 34.01 21.11
N CYS A 288 -9.44 35.24 20.71
CA CYS A 288 -9.43 36.40 21.59
C CYS A 288 -10.30 36.16 22.84
N GLY A 289 -9.71 36.25 24.04
CA GLY A 289 -10.44 36.05 25.29
C GLY A 289 -10.93 34.61 25.56
N ALA A 290 -10.52 33.62 24.77
CA ALA A 290 -10.91 32.22 25.00
C ALA A 290 -10.28 31.65 26.29
N ASN A 291 -10.99 30.75 26.97
CA ASN A 291 -10.47 30.00 28.11
C ASN A 291 -9.92 28.64 27.63
N LEU A 292 -8.60 28.47 27.74
CA LEU A 292 -7.83 27.32 27.25
C LEU A 292 -7.13 26.58 28.40
N LYS A 293 -7.61 26.72 29.64
CA LYS A 293 -7.04 26.05 30.81
C LYS A 293 -7.11 24.53 30.68
N GLY A 294 -5.98 23.83 30.85
CA GLY A 294 -5.91 22.37 30.83
C GLY A 294 -6.07 21.70 29.46
N VAL A 295 -5.99 22.46 28.37
CA VAL A 295 -5.97 21.91 27.00
C VAL A 295 -4.62 21.23 26.72
N ASP A 296 -4.66 20.05 26.09
CA ASP A 296 -3.49 19.39 25.50
C ASP A 296 -3.21 19.98 24.11
N TRP A 297 -2.02 20.57 23.95
CA TRP A 297 -1.59 21.30 22.76
C TRP A 297 -0.74 20.48 21.80
N THR A 298 -0.49 19.20 22.11
CA THR A 298 0.39 18.34 21.33
C THR A 298 -0.08 18.24 19.87
N GLY A 299 0.78 18.58 18.90
CA GLY A 299 0.45 18.51 17.47
C GLY A 299 -0.58 19.55 16.97
N VAL A 300 -0.93 20.56 17.78
CA VAL A 300 -1.87 21.62 17.35
C VAL A 300 -1.18 22.63 16.43
N ASN A 301 -1.72 22.91 15.25
CA ASN A 301 -1.24 23.97 14.37
C ASN A 301 -1.89 25.32 14.72
N LEU A 302 -1.09 26.33 15.11
CA LEU A 302 -1.57 27.67 15.46
C LEU A 302 -1.04 28.77 14.51
N THR A 303 -0.51 28.40 13.34
CA THR A 303 0.06 29.36 12.38
C THR A 303 -0.93 30.48 12.07
N GLY A 304 -0.58 31.74 12.38
CA GLY A 304 -1.43 32.91 12.13
C GLY A 304 -2.65 33.06 13.07
N ALA A 305 -2.78 32.27 14.14
CA ALA A 305 -3.90 32.37 15.07
C ALA A 305 -3.75 33.59 16.02
N ASN A 306 -4.88 34.25 16.35
CA ASN A 306 -4.90 35.39 17.26
C ASN A 306 -5.29 34.96 18.69
N LEU A 307 -4.35 35.02 19.62
CA LEU A 307 -4.51 34.61 21.03
C LEU A 307 -4.62 35.79 22.01
N THR A 308 -4.88 37.01 21.52
CA THR A 308 -4.92 38.20 22.40
C THR A 308 -5.91 38.03 23.56
N ARG A 309 -5.44 38.27 24.79
CA ARG A 309 -6.22 38.15 26.05
C ARG A 309 -6.79 36.74 26.32
N ALA A 310 -6.35 35.69 25.62
CA ALA A 310 -6.74 34.32 25.93
C ALA A 310 -6.16 33.87 27.28
N THR A 311 -6.91 33.09 28.05
CA THR A 311 -6.45 32.52 29.33
C THR A 311 -5.90 31.13 29.10
N VAL A 312 -4.59 30.97 29.25
CA VAL A 312 -3.90 29.67 29.17
C VAL A 312 -3.36 29.34 30.56
N VAL A 313 -3.82 28.24 31.13
CA VAL A 313 -3.31 27.72 32.41
C VAL A 313 -3.00 26.25 32.20
N VAL A 314 -1.73 25.90 32.21
CA VAL A 314 -1.25 24.53 32.00
C VAL A 314 -1.22 23.82 33.35
N THR A 315 -2.23 23.01 33.63
CA THR A 315 -2.27 22.14 34.80
C THR A 315 -2.06 20.71 34.34
N GLN A 316 -0.91 20.15 34.71
CA GLN A 316 -0.37 18.85 34.27
C GLN A 316 0.12 18.86 32.81
N CYS A 317 1.43 18.69 32.68
CA CYS A 317 2.25 19.06 31.54
C CYS A 317 2.03 18.16 30.32
N ASN A 318 1.62 18.75 29.19
CA ASN A 318 1.94 18.33 27.81
C ASN A 318 1.75 19.53 26.84
N TRP A 319 2.48 20.63 27.07
CA TRP A 319 2.90 21.52 25.97
C TRP A 319 4.10 20.83 25.29
N PRO A 320 4.41 20.99 23.97
CA PRO A 320 5.65 20.47 23.42
C PRO A 320 6.81 20.98 24.30
N ARG A 321 7.49 20.01 24.88
CA ARG A 321 8.09 20.03 26.21
C ARG A 321 9.39 20.84 26.28
N PHE A 322 9.49 21.99 25.63
CA PHE A 322 10.82 22.48 25.29
C PHE A 322 11.03 23.97 25.33
N LEU A 323 10.11 24.84 25.73
CA LEU A 323 10.46 26.27 25.83
C LEU A 323 9.76 26.91 27.02
N THR A 324 10.57 27.47 27.93
CA THR A 324 10.11 28.38 28.99
C THR A 324 10.38 29.82 28.54
N VAL A 325 9.32 30.63 28.47
CA VAL A 325 9.42 32.09 28.24
C VAL A 325 9.14 32.79 29.56
N LYS A 326 10.09 33.56 30.08
CA LYS A 326 9.84 34.45 31.23
C LYS A 326 9.15 35.72 30.72
N PRO A 327 8.03 36.16 31.30
CA PRO A 327 7.34 37.35 30.85
C PRO A 327 7.99 38.59 31.48
N SER A 328 8.94 39.20 30.77
CA SER A 328 9.17 40.64 30.91
C SER A 328 10.06 41.21 29.78
N PHE A 329 9.49 42.21 29.10
CA PHE A 329 10.10 43.30 28.31
C PHE A 329 10.16 43.25 26.78
N LYS A 330 9.91 44.46 26.24
CA LYS A 330 10.09 44.93 24.87
C LYS A 330 11.59 44.86 24.51
N GLN A 331 11.87 44.48 23.25
CA GLN A 331 13.15 44.03 22.69
C GLN A 331 13.55 42.60 23.10
N PHE A 332 13.58 41.71 22.10
CA PHE A 332 13.99 40.31 22.20
C PHE A 332 15.46 40.24 22.65
N ASP A 333 15.71 39.81 23.88
CA ASP A 333 17.04 39.41 24.34
C ASP A 333 17.19 37.89 24.10
N GLU A 334 18.16 37.50 23.26
CA GLU A 334 18.45 36.11 22.85
C GLU A 334 18.76 35.19 24.05
N ALA A 335 19.12 35.74 25.20
CA ALA A 335 19.45 34.99 26.42
C ALA A 335 18.23 34.45 27.21
N SER A 336 16.99 34.74 26.78
CA SER A 336 15.78 34.53 27.61
C SER A 336 15.03 33.20 27.38
N LEU A 337 15.23 32.51 26.24
CA LEU A 337 14.56 31.24 25.90
C LEU A 337 15.39 30.01 26.35
N ARG A 338 14.83 29.21 27.26
CA ARG A 338 15.44 27.97 27.75
C ARG A 338 14.57 26.75 27.51
N LEU A 339 15.20 25.67 27.04
CA LEU A 339 14.54 24.39 26.89
C LEU A 339 14.33 23.69 28.24
N VAL A 340 13.12 23.20 28.49
CA VAL A 340 12.80 22.35 29.66
C VAL A 340 13.04 20.89 29.28
N LEU A 341 14.31 20.47 29.31
CA LEU A 341 14.69 19.12 28.88
C LEU A 341 14.53 18.11 30.03
N PRO A 342 14.25 16.84 29.73
CA PRO A 342 14.25 15.77 30.73
C PRO A 342 15.53 15.76 31.56
N HIS A 343 15.41 15.52 32.88
CA HIS A 343 16.56 15.35 33.77
C HIS A 343 17.34 14.06 33.47
N GLN A 344 16.68 13.06 32.87
CA GLN A 344 17.26 11.81 32.41
C GLN A 344 16.64 11.43 31.06
N TRP A 345 17.46 10.84 30.19
CA TRP A 345 17.06 10.39 28.86
C TRP A 345 17.08 8.87 28.82
N ASP A 346 15.90 8.26 28.75
CA ASP A 346 15.70 6.87 28.34
C ASP A 346 15.21 6.80 26.89
N ASP A 347 15.08 5.59 26.33
CA ASP A 347 14.66 5.40 24.94
C ASP A 347 13.25 5.93 24.67
N ASP A 348 12.33 5.83 25.63
CA ASP A 348 10.97 6.35 25.50
C ASP A 348 10.98 7.89 25.43
N MET A 349 11.78 8.55 26.26
CA MET A 349 11.96 10.00 26.22
C MET A 349 12.66 10.43 24.94
N LEU A 350 13.70 9.72 24.48
CA LEU A 350 14.33 10.03 23.19
C LEU A 350 13.30 9.97 22.06
N ASN A 351 12.52 8.89 22.01
CA ASN A 351 11.50 8.69 20.98
C ASN A 351 10.41 9.76 21.04
N GLN A 352 9.87 10.03 22.23
CA GLN A 352 8.81 11.02 22.40
C GLN A 352 9.24 12.45 22.03
N HIS A 353 10.51 12.81 22.27
CA HIS A 353 10.95 14.21 22.19
C HIS A 353 11.67 14.54 20.88
N LEU A 354 12.39 13.58 20.30
CA LEU A 354 13.30 13.82 19.18
C LEU A 354 12.93 13.03 17.91
N HIS A 355 12.08 12.01 18.01
CA HIS A 355 11.77 11.12 16.89
C HIS A 355 10.57 11.62 16.08
N HIS A 356 10.82 12.29 14.95
CA HIS A 356 9.76 12.74 14.01
C HIS A 356 9.59 11.84 12.79
N ILE A 357 10.52 10.92 12.53
CA ILE A 357 10.51 10.10 11.30
C ILE A 357 9.43 9.02 11.35
N ASP A 358 9.28 8.34 12.50
CA ASP A 358 8.22 7.33 12.70
C ASP A 358 6.89 7.95 13.16
N ASN A 359 6.92 9.22 13.58
CA ASN A 359 5.78 9.98 14.09
C ASN A 359 5.20 10.90 13.01
N ILE A 360 4.76 10.29 11.91
CA ILE A 360 4.24 11.00 10.73
C ILE A 360 3.00 11.82 11.13
N GLY A 361 3.16 13.15 11.19
CA GLY A 361 2.09 14.11 11.47
C GLY A 361 2.12 14.83 12.83
N SER A 362 2.98 14.44 13.78
CA SER A 362 3.06 15.09 15.11
C SER A 362 4.34 15.88 15.37
N GLY A 363 5.36 15.77 14.50
CA GLY A 363 6.63 16.49 14.63
C GLY A 363 7.46 16.06 15.85
N SER A 364 8.54 16.78 16.14
CA SER A 364 9.40 16.60 17.32
C SER A 364 9.91 17.96 17.80
N LEU A 365 10.66 17.99 18.91
CA LEU A 365 11.42 19.17 19.30
C LEU A 365 12.30 19.70 18.18
N LEU A 366 12.97 18.80 17.46
CA LEU A 366 13.92 19.17 16.43
C LEU A 366 13.21 19.94 15.31
N THR A 367 12.08 19.42 14.83
CA THR A 367 11.30 20.09 13.78
C THR A 367 10.62 21.37 14.27
N LEU A 368 10.28 21.45 15.56
CA LEU A 368 9.74 22.66 16.18
C LEU A 368 10.78 23.79 16.23
N ILE A 369 12.01 23.48 16.64
CA ILE A 369 13.10 24.46 16.59
C ILE A 369 13.36 24.86 15.13
N ASP A 370 13.35 23.88 14.23
CA ASP A 370 13.59 24.12 12.80
C ASP A 370 12.56 25.04 12.14
N SER A 371 11.33 25.09 12.66
CA SER A 371 10.27 25.96 12.16
C SER A 371 10.33 27.41 12.67
N LEU A 372 11.27 27.77 13.55
CA LEU A 372 11.43 29.16 13.99
C LEU A 372 11.97 30.04 12.83
N ASP A 373 11.79 31.36 12.90
CA ASP A 373 12.32 32.25 11.85
C ASP A 373 13.77 32.70 12.12
N ASN A 374 14.20 32.75 13.38
CA ASN A 374 15.53 33.26 13.77
C ASN A 374 16.61 32.16 13.81
N ASN A 375 17.64 32.30 12.96
CA ASN A 375 18.72 31.32 12.80
C ASN A 375 19.69 31.22 13.99
N ASP A 376 19.96 32.32 14.68
CA ASP A 376 20.84 32.35 15.85
C ASP A 376 20.15 31.65 17.03
N LEU A 377 18.86 31.93 17.22
CA LEU A 377 18.03 31.24 18.21
C LEU A 377 17.94 29.74 17.93
N LYS A 378 17.74 29.32 16.66
CA LYS A 378 17.77 27.90 16.27
C LYS A 378 19.03 27.20 16.75
N SER A 379 20.18 27.78 16.42
CA SER A 379 21.50 27.24 16.75
C SER A 379 21.71 27.19 18.27
N HIS A 380 21.29 28.24 18.98
CA HIS A 380 21.34 28.30 20.44
C HIS A 380 20.52 27.18 21.11
N LEU A 381 19.28 26.96 20.66
CA LEU A 381 18.41 25.92 21.20
C LEU A 381 18.94 24.52 20.87
N ALA A 382 19.45 24.29 19.66
CA ALA A 382 20.09 23.03 19.29
C ALA A 382 21.28 22.68 20.19
N LEU A 383 22.09 23.69 20.58
CA LEU A 383 23.19 23.48 21.53
C LEU A 383 22.71 23.08 22.93
N GLN A 384 21.53 23.54 23.37
CA GLN A 384 20.95 23.09 24.64
C GLN A 384 20.58 21.60 24.61
N ILE A 385 19.99 21.12 23.49
CA ILE A 385 19.70 19.69 23.27
C ILE A 385 20.99 18.86 23.28
N MET A 386 21.99 19.29 22.52
CA MET A 386 23.29 18.63 22.47
C MET A 386 23.89 18.48 23.87
N LYS A 387 23.87 19.54 24.69
CA LYS A 387 24.39 19.52 26.06
C LYS A 387 23.62 18.55 26.95
N SER A 388 22.29 18.47 26.83
CA SER A 388 21.49 17.55 27.66
C SER A 388 21.68 16.08 27.30
N LEU A 389 22.06 15.78 26.05
CA LEU A 389 22.27 14.41 25.56
C LEU A 389 23.70 13.91 25.78
N LYS A 390 24.56 14.68 26.47
CA LYS A 390 25.94 14.28 26.72
C LYS A 390 25.99 12.98 27.54
N GLY A 391 26.60 11.94 26.98
CA GLY A 391 26.71 10.62 27.62
C GLY A 391 25.49 9.71 27.45
N VAL A 392 24.45 10.16 26.75
CA VAL A 392 23.24 9.38 26.45
C VAL A 392 23.44 8.54 25.19
N ASN A 393 22.92 7.31 25.17
CA ASN A 393 22.86 6.51 23.95
C ASN A 393 21.74 7.04 23.04
N VAL A 394 22.11 7.67 21.92
CA VAL A 394 21.16 8.29 20.98
C VAL A 394 20.92 7.45 19.72
N SER A 395 21.22 6.15 19.74
CA SER A 395 21.12 5.29 18.56
C SER A 395 19.70 5.23 17.97
N SER A 396 18.68 5.24 18.82
CA SER A 396 17.25 5.23 18.43
C SER A 396 16.82 6.50 17.69
N VAL A 397 17.47 7.64 17.95
CA VAL A 397 17.15 8.94 17.36
C VAL A 397 18.28 9.53 16.51
N ALA A 398 19.24 8.71 16.10
CA ALA A 398 20.41 9.15 15.34
C ALA A 398 20.01 9.80 14.02
N LEU A 399 19.13 9.16 13.24
CA LEU A 399 18.67 9.71 11.96
C LEU A 399 17.82 10.99 12.15
N PRO A 400 16.84 11.07 13.06
CA PRO A 400 16.13 12.32 13.38
C PRO A 400 17.06 13.49 13.77
N LEU A 401 18.08 13.24 14.59
CA LEU A 401 19.04 14.27 14.98
C LEU A 401 19.81 14.80 13.78
N VAL A 402 20.39 13.90 12.99
CA VAL A 402 21.24 14.26 11.86
C VAL A 402 20.42 14.88 10.71
N SER A 403 19.19 14.41 10.48
CA SER A 403 18.34 14.91 9.39
C SER A 403 17.94 16.38 9.56
N VAL A 404 17.78 16.85 10.80
CA VAL A 404 17.42 18.24 11.12
C VAL A 404 18.66 19.07 11.38
N LEU A 405 19.51 18.64 12.32
CA LEU A 405 20.67 19.43 12.77
C LEU A 405 21.84 19.37 11.77
N GLY A 406 21.75 18.57 10.71
CA GLY A 406 22.66 18.62 9.56
C GLY A 406 22.35 19.71 8.54
N LYS A 407 21.23 20.45 8.70
CA LYS A 407 20.80 21.55 7.80
C LYS A 407 21.41 22.89 8.20
N ALA A 408 21.32 23.88 7.30
CA ALA A 408 21.51 25.27 7.68
C ALA A 408 20.36 25.72 8.61
N PRO A 409 20.62 26.55 9.64
CA PRO A 409 21.92 27.16 9.98
C PRO A 409 22.87 26.26 10.81
N TYR A 410 22.37 25.17 11.39
CA TYR A 410 23.11 24.34 12.37
C TYR A 410 24.44 23.78 11.84
N CYS A 411 24.48 23.41 10.55
CA CYS A 411 25.67 22.86 9.90
C CYS A 411 26.83 23.85 9.78
N HIS A 412 26.62 25.15 10.00
CA HIS A 412 27.72 26.11 10.07
C HIS A 412 28.35 26.17 11.47
N HIS A 413 27.71 25.56 12.47
CA HIS A 413 28.18 25.56 13.85
C HIS A 413 29.12 24.37 14.10
N LYS A 414 30.44 24.64 14.11
CA LYS A 414 31.49 23.62 14.26
C LYS A 414 31.25 22.63 15.42
N ILE A 415 30.80 23.12 16.58
CA ILE A 415 30.53 22.27 17.75
C ILE A 415 29.41 21.24 17.48
N LEU A 416 28.34 21.65 16.79
CA LEU A 416 27.22 20.74 16.48
C LEU A 416 27.65 19.70 15.45
N LEU A 417 28.38 20.10 14.41
CA LEU A 417 28.91 19.18 13.42
C LEU A 417 29.86 18.13 14.03
N THR A 418 30.81 18.54 14.87
CA THR A 418 31.72 17.60 15.55
C THR A 418 30.98 16.62 16.46
N TRP A 419 29.85 17.03 17.05
CA TRP A 419 28.99 16.15 17.84
C TRP A 419 28.16 15.19 16.96
N LEU A 420 27.62 15.67 15.84
CA LEU A 420 26.79 14.87 14.93
C LEU A 420 27.60 13.84 14.13
N GLY A 421 28.86 14.12 13.78
CA GLY A 421 29.71 13.24 12.97
C GLY A 421 29.76 11.79 13.50
N PRO A 422 30.19 11.55 14.75
CA PRO A 422 30.21 10.22 15.35
C PRO A 422 28.82 9.56 15.50
N ILE A 423 27.75 10.34 15.63
CA ILE A 423 26.37 9.83 15.68
C ILE A 423 25.98 9.29 14.29
N CYS A 424 26.23 10.09 13.25
CA CYS A 424 25.98 9.73 11.85
C CYS A 424 26.83 8.52 11.43
N ALA A 425 28.13 8.52 11.74
CA ALA A 425 29.04 7.43 11.43
C ALA A 425 28.59 6.09 12.04
N ARG A 426 28.14 6.08 13.31
CA ARG A 426 27.61 4.87 13.95
C ARG A 426 26.31 4.38 13.31
N TYR A 427 25.40 5.29 12.98
CA TYR A 427 24.16 4.94 12.29
C TYR A 427 24.42 4.32 10.92
N LEU A 428 25.39 4.86 10.18
CA LEU A 428 25.73 4.42 8.84
C LEU A 428 26.69 3.22 8.77
N ALA A 429 27.37 2.86 9.87
CA ALA A 429 28.39 1.82 9.89
C ALA A 429 27.93 0.47 9.29
N LYS A 430 26.65 0.11 9.47
CA LYS A 430 26.07 -1.11 8.91
C LYS A 430 26.08 -1.16 7.38
N TYR A 431 26.13 0.00 6.71
CA TYR A 431 26.12 0.11 5.25
C TYR A 431 27.52 -0.03 4.64
N ASN A 432 28.56 -0.37 5.42
CA ASN A 432 29.85 -0.70 4.81
C ASN A 432 29.78 -1.95 3.93
N ALA A 433 29.06 -2.98 4.40
CA ALA A 433 28.88 -4.25 3.71
C ALA A 433 27.41 -4.49 3.29
N SER A 434 26.59 -3.43 3.25
CA SER A 434 25.19 -3.51 2.85
C SER A 434 24.76 -2.27 2.08
N ILE A 435 23.76 -2.43 1.21
CA ILE A 435 23.27 -1.36 0.35
C ILE A 435 22.65 -0.25 1.19
N MET A 436 23.16 0.97 1.00
CA MET A 436 22.67 2.18 1.64
C MET A 436 21.43 2.70 0.91
N PRO A 437 20.30 2.90 1.61
CA PRO A 437 19.13 3.54 1.00
C PRO A 437 19.46 5.00 0.65
N PRO A 438 18.66 5.64 -0.24
CA PRO A 438 18.78 7.08 -0.47
C PRO A 438 18.63 7.87 0.84
N LEU A 439 19.59 8.76 1.12
CA LEU A 439 19.59 9.61 2.30
C LEU A 439 19.30 11.07 1.95
N ALA A 440 18.70 11.80 2.89
CA ALA A 440 18.49 13.23 2.73
C ALA A 440 19.83 13.99 2.72
N ALA A 441 19.91 15.08 1.94
CA ALA A 441 21.11 15.91 1.80
C ALA A 441 21.79 16.31 3.13
N PRO A 442 21.05 16.66 4.21
CA PRO A 442 21.67 16.98 5.52
C PRO A 442 22.47 15.83 6.12
N VAL A 443 22.00 14.59 5.92
CA VAL A 443 22.66 13.38 6.42
C VAL A 443 23.94 13.12 5.64
N LEU A 444 23.87 13.24 4.31
CA LEU A 444 25.04 13.11 3.43
C LEU A 444 26.10 14.17 3.74
N ASN A 445 25.69 15.42 3.98
CA ASN A 445 26.60 16.50 4.33
C ASN A 445 27.38 16.21 5.63
N VAL A 446 26.71 15.71 6.66
CA VAL A 446 27.37 15.31 7.92
C VAL A 446 28.29 14.11 7.73
N ALA A 447 27.88 13.12 6.94
CA ALA A 447 28.72 11.95 6.64
C ALA A 447 30.00 12.34 5.87
N LEU A 448 29.87 13.20 4.85
CA LEU A 448 31.00 13.77 4.12
C LEU A 448 31.93 14.54 5.04
N GLU A 449 31.39 15.36 5.95
CA GLU A 449 32.18 16.09 6.93
C GLU A 449 32.94 15.15 7.89
N ASP A 450 32.32 14.05 8.34
CA ASP A 450 32.98 13.06 9.18
C ASP A 450 34.16 12.38 8.46
N PHE A 451 34.01 12.05 7.18
CA PHE A 451 35.12 11.54 6.36
C PHE A 451 36.21 12.59 6.14
N HIS A 452 35.84 13.85 5.92
CA HIS A 452 36.80 14.94 5.79
C HIS A 452 37.62 15.14 7.07
N GLN A 453 36.98 15.07 8.24
CA GLN A 453 37.64 15.22 9.53
C GLN A 453 38.47 13.99 9.94
N ALA A 454 38.13 12.80 9.42
CA ALA A 454 38.83 11.55 9.69
C ALA A 454 39.15 10.76 8.40
N PRO A 455 40.11 11.22 7.57
CA PRO A 455 40.36 10.64 6.24
C PRO A 455 40.73 9.16 6.23
N TYR A 456 41.32 8.63 7.31
CA TYR A 456 41.63 7.20 7.42
C TYR A 456 40.37 6.31 7.29
N LYS A 457 39.18 6.82 7.65
CA LYS A 457 37.91 6.10 7.52
C LYS A 457 37.55 5.80 6.06
N MET A 458 38.01 6.60 5.10
CA MET A 458 37.69 6.43 3.68
C MET A 458 38.15 5.06 3.14
N LEU A 459 39.24 4.51 3.68
CA LEU A 459 39.73 3.15 3.36
C LEU A 459 39.21 2.09 4.32
N HIS A 460 39.12 2.39 5.62
CA HIS A 460 38.64 1.42 6.61
C HIS A 460 37.14 1.08 6.46
N GLN A 461 36.36 2.02 5.94
CA GLN A 461 34.93 1.88 5.69
C GLN A 461 34.63 2.20 4.23
N ASN A 462 35.40 1.58 3.32
CA ASN A 462 35.41 1.96 1.92
C ASN A 462 34.06 1.74 1.21
N GLY A 463 33.37 0.63 1.50
CA GLY A 463 32.04 0.37 0.94
C GLY A 463 31.01 1.42 1.36
N LEU A 464 31.08 1.91 2.61
CA LEU A 464 30.24 3.03 3.06
C LEU A 464 30.66 4.34 2.39
N PHE A 465 31.96 4.64 2.37
CA PHE A 465 32.51 5.86 1.78
C PHE A 465 32.09 6.03 0.32
N ILE A 466 32.27 4.99 -0.50
CA ILE A 466 31.92 5.04 -1.93
C ILE A 466 30.42 5.26 -2.13
N GLN A 467 29.56 4.64 -1.31
CA GLN A 467 28.12 4.87 -1.39
C GLN A 467 27.72 6.31 -0.99
N VAL A 468 28.40 6.90 0.01
CA VAL A 468 28.19 8.31 0.40
C VAL A 468 28.64 9.26 -0.69
N ILE A 469 29.81 9.03 -1.30
CA ILE A 469 30.29 9.83 -2.43
C ILE A 469 29.30 9.74 -3.60
N LYS A 470 28.92 8.53 -3.99
CA LYS A 470 27.97 8.28 -5.08
C LYS A 470 26.64 9.04 -4.87
N GLN A 471 26.02 8.93 -3.70
CA GLN A 471 24.79 9.69 -3.41
C GLN A 471 25.04 11.20 -3.35
N GLY A 472 26.19 11.64 -2.83
CA GLY A 472 26.59 13.05 -2.81
C GLY A 472 26.75 13.65 -4.20
N MET A 473 27.27 12.89 -5.16
CA MET A 473 27.39 13.32 -6.57
C MET A 473 26.01 13.60 -7.20
N GLY A 474 25.00 12.81 -6.85
CA GLY A 474 23.61 12.98 -7.29
C GLY A 474 22.84 14.09 -6.58
N GLY A 475 23.45 14.76 -5.60
CA GLY A 475 22.83 15.84 -4.83
C GLY A 475 22.74 17.19 -5.57
N ASP A 476 22.36 18.22 -4.80
CA ASP A 476 22.44 19.61 -5.24
C ASP A 476 23.89 20.05 -5.52
N GLU A 477 24.06 21.22 -6.14
CA GLU A 477 25.37 21.70 -6.58
C GLU A 477 26.39 21.81 -5.44
N LEU A 478 25.94 22.23 -4.25
CA LEU A 478 26.81 22.40 -3.08
C LEU A 478 27.29 21.04 -2.56
N LEU A 479 26.37 20.09 -2.40
CA LEU A 479 26.67 18.75 -1.94
C LEU A 479 27.57 17.99 -2.94
N ARG A 480 27.29 18.14 -4.24
CA ARG A 480 28.08 17.56 -5.32
C ARG A 480 29.52 18.06 -5.29
N LYS A 481 29.73 19.38 -5.22
CA LYS A 481 31.07 19.99 -5.12
C LYS A 481 31.82 19.47 -3.89
N LYS A 482 31.15 19.34 -2.75
CA LYS A 482 31.75 18.81 -1.52
C LYS A 482 32.15 17.33 -1.67
N ALA A 483 31.29 16.50 -2.27
CA ALA A 483 31.59 15.09 -2.54
C ALA A 483 32.80 14.95 -3.49
N GLN A 484 32.88 15.75 -4.55
CA GLN A 484 34.02 15.77 -5.48
C GLN A 484 35.33 16.12 -4.77
N GLN A 485 35.34 17.16 -3.94
CA GLN A 485 36.53 17.57 -3.18
C GLN A 485 37.02 16.46 -2.23
N ILE A 486 36.10 15.82 -1.51
CA ILE A 486 36.45 14.75 -0.57
C ILE A 486 36.93 13.51 -1.33
N TYR A 487 36.30 13.16 -2.44
CA TYR A 487 36.77 12.06 -3.28
C TYR A 487 38.15 12.34 -3.87
N GLN A 488 38.45 13.58 -4.27
CA GLN A 488 39.80 13.94 -4.71
C GLN A 488 40.84 13.72 -3.60
N SER A 489 40.52 14.04 -2.35
CA SER A 489 41.39 13.73 -1.21
C SER A 489 41.62 12.23 -1.04
N TYR A 490 40.62 11.40 -1.33
CA TYR A 490 40.74 9.94 -1.32
C TYR A 490 41.65 9.44 -2.44
N LEU A 491 41.51 9.97 -3.66
CA LEU A 491 42.36 9.61 -4.80
C LEU A 491 43.84 9.96 -4.56
N ASN A 492 44.11 11.06 -3.85
CA ASN A 492 45.47 11.49 -3.49
C ASN A 492 46.10 10.65 -2.37
N HIS A 493 45.36 9.75 -1.74
CA HIS A 493 45.91 8.89 -0.70
C HIS A 493 46.96 7.94 -1.28
N GLN A 494 48.08 7.72 -0.57
CA GLN A 494 49.23 6.95 -1.06
C GLN A 494 48.89 5.53 -1.57
N LYS A 495 47.90 4.87 -0.94
CA LYS A 495 47.40 3.55 -1.37
C LYS A 495 46.48 3.58 -2.59
N VAL A 496 45.89 4.73 -2.92
CA VAL A 496 44.87 4.87 -3.96
C VAL A 496 45.47 5.45 -5.25
N VAL A 497 46.41 6.39 -5.12
CA VAL A 497 47.03 7.10 -6.24
C VAL A 497 47.73 6.19 -7.26
N ALA A 498 48.15 4.99 -6.87
CA ALA A 498 48.74 4.03 -7.81
C ALA A 498 47.71 3.53 -8.85
N TYR A 499 46.46 3.36 -8.43
CA TYR A 499 45.36 2.92 -9.30
C TYR A 499 44.80 4.04 -10.19
N THR A 500 44.99 5.31 -9.83
CA THR A 500 44.55 6.43 -10.68
C THR A 500 45.41 6.56 -11.94
N ARG A 501 46.65 6.07 -11.92
CA ARG A 501 47.58 6.09 -13.06
C ARG A 501 47.30 5.00 -14.10
N GLN A 502 46.34 4.13 -13.84
CA GLN A 502 45.96 3.07 -14.77
C GLN A 502 45.23 3.69 -15.96
N HIS A 503 45.50 3.18 -17.16
CA HIS A 503 44.87 3.63 -18.42
C HIS A 503 43.37 3.35 -18.51
N THR A 504 42.77 2.76 -17.48
CA THR A 504 41.34 2.47 -17.36
C THR A 504 40.60 3.48 -16.47
N PHE A 505 41.33 4.33 -15.73
CA PHE A 505 40.74 5.22 -14.74
C PHE A 505 40.33 6.57 -15.31
N GLY A 506 39.08 6.97 -15.04
CA GLY A 506 38.55 8.30 -15.30
C GLY A 506 38.84 8.84 -16.70
N ASN A 507 39.43 10.04 -16.76
CA ASN A 507 39.82 10.73 -18.00
C ASN A 507 41.16 10.27 -18.60
N PHE A 508 41.71 9.16 -18.11
CA PHE A 508 43.00 8.60 -18.52
C PHE A 508 44.24 9.43 -18.14
N ASN A 509 44.08 10.53 -17.40
CA ASN A 509 45.15 11.40 -16.91
C ASN A 509 45.26 11.43 -15.39
N GLY A 510 44.70 10.44 -14.70
CA GLY A 510 44.75 10.34 -13.23
C GLY A 510 43.62 11.05 -12.50
N GLU A 511 42.62 11.56 -13.22
CA GLU A 511 41.48 12.27 -12.65
C GLU A 511 40.14 11.64 -13.07
N PRO A 512 39.11 11.67 -12.21
CA PRO A 512 37.78 11.21 -12.58
C PRO A 512 37.12 12.17 -13.58
N ASP A 513 36.37 11.64 -14.54
CA ASP A 513 35.52 12.41 -15.45
C ASP A 513 34.06 12.29 -15.04
N TRP A 514 33.58 13.27 -14.27
CA TRP A 514 32.19 13.29 -13.79
C TRP A 514 31.15 13.62 -14.86
N SER A 515 31.57 13.94 -16.09
CA SER A 515 30.63 14.20 -17.20
C SER A 515 30.17 12.92 -17.89
N ASP A 516 30.94 11.83 -17.75
CA ASP A 516 30.63 10.52 -18.32
C ASP A 516 30.46 9.45 -17.23
N ASN A 517 29.23 8.95 -17.10
CA ASN A 517 28.87 7.93 -16.12
C ASN A 517 29.34 6.51 -16.51
N HIS A 518 29.83 6.31 -17.73
CA HIS A 518 30.37 5.04 -18.23
C HIS A 518 31.89 4.91 -18.03
N LEU A 519 32.60 6.02 -17.78
CA LEU A 519 34.02 5.99 -17.43
C LEU A 519 34.23 5.52 -15.99
N ALA A 520 35.34 4.81 -15.76
CA ALA A 520 35.62 4.18 -14.49
C ALA A 520 36.17 5.18 -13.46
N ASN A 521 35.25 5.91 -12.82
CA ASN A 521 35.55 6.98 -11.87
C ASN A 521 35.67 6.49 -10.42
N PHE A 522 35.11 5.32 -10.09
CA PHE A 522 35.04 4.80 -8.73
C PHE A 522 36.12 3.74 -8.47
N LEU A 523 36.85 3.89 -7.36
CA LEU A 523 37.81 2.91 -6.85
C LEU A 523 37.32 2.38 -5.50
N LEU A 524 36.96 1.09 -5.45
CA LEU A 524 36.45 0.43 -4.27
C LEU A 524 37.43 -0.66 -3.78
N PHE A 525 37.92 -0.51 -2.55
CA PHE A 525 38.91 -1.39 -1.94
C PHE A 525 38.24 -2.50 -1.14
N SER A 526 38.87 -3.68 -1.19
CA SER A 526 38.49 -4.82 -0.36
C SER A 526 38.60 -4.50 1.12
N GLU A 527 37.74 -5.12 1.93
CA GLU A 527 37.82 -5.07 3.39
C GLU A 527 39.03 -5.84 3.94
N ARG A 528 39.69 -6.67 3.11
CA ARG A 528 40.87 -7.46 3.50
C ARG A 528 42.15 -6.63 3.41
N LYS A 529 43.07 -6.88 4.35
CA LYS A 529 44.42 -6.34 4.28
C LYS A 529 45.12 -6.91 3.03
N ASN A 530 45.62 -6.02 2.17
CA ASN A 530 46.19 -6.35 0.85
C ASN A 530 45.19 -7.05 -0.10
N GLY A 531 43.89 -6.79 0.07
CA GLY A 531 42.85 -7.32 -0.80
C GLY A 531 42.81 -6.61 -2.16
N LYS A 532 41.83 -7.03 -2.97
CA LYS A 532 41.65 -6.53 -4.34
C LYS A 532 41.03 -5.12 -4.36
N VAL A 533 41.09 -4.45 -5.52
CA VAL A 533 40.45 -3.17 -5.79
C VAL A 533 39.54 -3.30 -7.01
N LEU A 534 38.28 -2.89 -6.89
CA LEU A 534 37.39 -2.72 -8.03
C LEU A 534 37.53 -1.31 -8.59
N MET A 535 37.63 -1.21 -9.90
CA MET A 535 37.47 0.05 -10.62
C MET A 535 36.18 -0.02 -11.44
N LEU A 536 35.28 0.93 -11.19
CA LEU A 536 33.89 0.89 -11.64
C LEU A 536 33.47 2.22 -12.25
N SER A 537 32.62 2.14 -13.27
CA SER A 537 31.83 3.29 -13.72
C SER A 537 30.66 3.56 -12.78
N GLN A 538 30.03 4.73 -12.88
CA GLN A 538 28.82 5.00 -12.12
C GLN A 538 27.69 4.04 -12.54
N THR A 539 27.52 3.82 -13.85
CA THR A 539 26.53 2.89 -14.39
C THR A 539 26.74 1.45 -13.89
N THR A 540 28.00 0.98 -13.85
CA THR A 540 28.33 -0.34 -13.32
C THR A 540 28.04 -0.42 -11.82
N LEU A 541 28.47 0.59 -11.04
CA LEU A 541 28.23 0.63 -9.59
C LEU A 541 26.72 0.64 -9.27
N ASP A 542 25.93 1.43 -10.01
CA ASP A 542 24.48 1.47 -9.90
C ASP A 542 23.85 0.10 -10.15
N GLY A 543 24.17 -0.54 -11.27
CA GLY A 543 23.65 -1.87 -11.61
C GLY A 543 24.12 -2.97 -10.66
N MET A 544 25.29 -2.85 -10.04
CA MET A 544 25.75 -3.83 -9.05
C MET A 544 25.06 -3.66 -7.69
N LEU A 545 24.69 -2.42 -7.30
CA LEU A 545 23.94 -2.14 -6.07
C LEU A 545 22.46 -2.49 -6.23
N MET A 546 21.88 -2.22 -7.41
CA MET A 546 20.49 -2.50 -7.75
C MET A 546 20.43 -3.26 -9.09
N PRO A 547 20.56 -4.59 -9.06
CA PRO A 547 20.72 -5.37 -10.27
C PRO A 547 19.43 -5.52 -11.04
N ASP A 548 19.56 -5.30 -12.35
CA ASP A 548 18.53 -5.51 -13.35
C ASP A 548 18.87 -6.81 -14.12
N PRO A 549 18.03 -7.86 -14.02
CA PRO A 549 18.24 -9.09 -14.79
C PRO A 549 18.33 -8.88 -16.30
N GLU A 550 17.70 -7.83 -16.84
CA GLU A 550 17.71 -7.54 -18.28
C GLU A 550 18.98 -6.79 -18.73
N LYS A 551 19.78 -6.27 -17.78
CA LYS A 551 20.98 -5.47 -18.04
C LYS A 551 22.13 -5.89 -17.11
N PRO A 552 22.74 -7.06 -17.34
CA PRO A 552 23.82 -7.54 -16.48
C PRO A 552 25.07 -6.64 -16.59
N VAL A 553 25.55 -6.15 -15.45
CA VAL A 553 26.73 -5.26 -15.37
C VAL A 553 27.96 -5.92 -14.73
N TRP A 554 27.85 -7.17 -14.28
CA TRP A 554 28.86 -7.84 -13.45
C TRP A 554 30.20 -8.09 -14.15
N HIS A 555 30.23 -8.05 -15.48
CA HIS A 555 31.46 -8.19 -16.28
C HIS A 555 32.07 -6.85 -16.70
N LEU A 556 31.41 -5.73 -16.38
CA LEU A 556 31.83 -4.38 -16.75
C LEU A 556 32.73 -3.72 -15.69
N MET A 557 33.37 -4.52 -14.84
CA MET A 557 34.25 -4.07 -13.77
C MET A 557 35.69 -4.51 -14.02
N TYR A 558 36.65 -3.69 -13.59
CA TYR A 558 38.06 -4.07 -13.56
C TYR A 558 38.46 -4.47 -12.15
N VAL A 559 39.24 -5.54 -12.02
CA VAL A 559 39.72 -6.06 -10.73
C VAL A 559 41.23 -5.92 -10.69
N TYR A 560 41.73 -5.21 -9.69
CA TYR A 560 43.16 -4.99 -9.51
C TYR A 560 43.71 -5.60 -8.23
N GLN A 561 44.98 -5.98 -8.25
CA GLN A 561 45.77 -6.30 -7.06
C GLN A 561 47.22 -5.86 -7.31
N GLU A 562 47.80 -5.08 -6.39
CA GLU A 562 49.19 -4.57 -6.54
C GLU A 562 49.47 -3.98 -7.94
N ASP A 563 48.60 -3.07 -8.40
CA ASP A 563 48.67 -2.40 -9.71
C ASP A 563 48.55 -3.28 -10.96
N LYS A 564 48.25 -4.58 -10.82
CA LYS A 564 47.98 -5.49 -11.94
C LYS A 564 46.48 -5.65 -12.15
N ASN A 565 46.02 -5.47 -13.39
CA ASN A 565 44.68 -5.81 -13.82
C ASN A 565 44.55 -7.34 -13.93
N LEU A 566 43.59 -7.92 -13.22
CA LEU A 566 43.35 -9.35 -13.16
C LEU A 566 42.23 -9.74 -14.13
N ASN A 567 42.36 -10.91 -14.75
CA ASN A 567 41.37 -11.38 -15.71
C ASN A 567 40.10 -11.83 -14.97
N LEU A 568 38.97 -11.18 -15.27
CA LEU A 568 37.71 -11.42 -14.59
C LEU A 568 37.18 -12.85 -14.78
N SER A 569 37.51 -13.49 -15.92
CA SER A 569 37.06 -14.85 -16.24
C SER A 569 37.65 -15.92 -15.32
N GLU A 570 38.70 -15.60 -14.56
CA GLU A 570 39.37 -16.52 -13.64
C GLU A 570 38.71 -16.55 -12.25
N PHE A 571 37.72 -15.67 -11.99
CA PHE A 571 37.08 -15.57 -10.68
C PHE A 571 35.69 -16.18 -10.64
N LYS A 572 35.42 -16.94 -9.58
CA LYS A 572 34.05 -17.17 -9.12
C LYS A 572 33.52 -15.88 -8.49
N LEU A 573 32.65 -15.14 -9.20
CA LEU A 573 32.12 -13.85 -8.75
C LEU A 573 31.45 -13.91 -7.37
N PHE A 574 30.73 -15.00 -7.10
CA PHE A 574 30.17 -15.26 -5.78
C PHE A 574 31.24 -15.23 -4.67
N GLU A 575 32.34 -15.95 -4.86
CA GLU A 575 33.43 -15.99 -3.90
C GLU A 575 34.18 -14.65 -3.83
N LEU A 576 34.36 -13.96 -4.96
CA LEU A 576 34.92 -12.61 -4.99
C LEU A 576 34.11 -11.66 -4.10
N PHE A 577 32.79 -11.62 -4.22
CA PHE A 577 31.93 -10.76 -3.39
C PHE A 577 31.82 -11.25 -1.95
N ARG A 578 31.78 -12.56 -1.72
CA ARG A 578 31.74 -13.13 -0.37
C ARG A 578 33.01 -12.81 0.43
N THR A 579 34.16 -12.82 -0.22
CA THR A 579 35.46 -12.73 0.44
C THR A 579 36.07 -11.34 0.44
N GLU A 580 35.95 -10.59 -0.67
CA GLU A 580 36.61 -9.28 -0.86
C GLU A 580 35.59 -8.12 -0.79
N PHE A 581 34.45 -8.23 -1.47
CA PHE A 581 33.51 -7.11 -1.69
C PHE A 581 32.07 -7.45 -1.25
N ARG A 582 31.89 -7.63 0.06
CA ARG A 582 30.61 -8.08 0.66
C ARG A 582 29.42 -7.18 0.36
N LEU A 583 29.67 -5.90 0.04
CA LEU A 583 28.66 -4.94 -0.37
C LEU A 583 27.75 -5.49 -1.49
N PHE A 584 28.32 -6.23 -2.44
CA PHE A 584 27.60 -6.74 -3.62
C PHE A 584 27.05 -8.16 -3.47
N LEU A 585 27.36 -8.85 -2.37
CA LEU A 585 26.99 -10.26 -2.21
C LEU A 585 25.46 -10.44 -2.26
N LYS A 586 24.72 -9.62 -1.51
CA LYS A 586 23.25 -9.74 -1.42
C LYS A 586 22.56 -9.36 -2.73
N SER A 587 23.03 -8.31 -3.42
CA SER A 587 22.47 -7.92 -4.71
C SER A 587 22.76 -8.99 -5.76
N TYR A 588 24.00 -9.49 -5.82
CA TYR A 588 24.37 -10.58 -6.72
C TYR A 588 23.50 -11.83 -6.48
N GLN A 589 23.34 -12.26 -5.22
CA GLN A 589 22.45 -13.36 -4.84
C GLN A 589 20.98 -13.13 -5.20
N SER A 590 20.50 -11.88 -5.27
CA SER A 590 19.10 -11.58 -5.56
C SER A 590 18.68 -11.92 -6.99
N LEU A 591 19.62 -11.93 -7.94
CA LEU A 591 19.38 -12.38 -9.32
C LEU A 591 19.01 -13.87 -9.38
N PHE A 592 19.60 -14.66 -8.49
CA PHE A 592 19.30 -16.08 -8.31
C PHE A 592 18.10 -16.32 -7.40
N LYS A 593 17.25 -15.32 -7.13
CA LYS A 593 15.96 -15.47 -6.40
C LYS A 593 14.75 -15.23 -7.30
N ASN A 594 14.93 -15.31 -8.63
CA ASN A 594 13.89 -15.10 -9.63
C ASN A 594 12.78 -16.16 -9.50
N ARG A 595 11.63 -15.74 -8.96
CA ARG A 595 10.48 -16.58 -8.54
C ARG A 595 9.92 -17.53 -9.63
N LYS A 596 10.25 -17.34 -10.91
CA LYS A 596 9.74 -18.17 -12.02
C LYS A 596 10.51 -19.48 -12.21
N LEU A 597 11.84 -19.44 -12.26
CA LEU A 597 12.64 -20.66 -12.36
C LEU A 597 12.46 -21.55 -11.12
N TYR A 598 12.48 -20.98 -9.92
CA TYR A 598 12.19 -21.72 -8.68
C TYR A 598 10.76 -22.22 -8.60
N GLY A 599 9.79 -21.38 -9.01
CA GLY A 599 8.40 -21.79 -9.12
C GLY A 599 8.24 -23.01 -10.03
N PHE A 600 8.95 -23.03 -11.16
CA PHE A 600 8.97 -24.16 -12.08
C PHE A 600 9.71 -25.38 -11.53
N LEU A 601 10.90 -25.24 -10.92
CA LEU A 601 11.64 -26.38 -10.33
C LEU A 601 10.82 -27.09 -9.24
N ASN A 602 9.93 -26.36 -8.54
CA ASN A 602 9.00 -26.96 -7.58
C ASN A 602 7.94 -27.85 -8.22
N VAL A 603 7.50 -27.54 -9.45
CA VAL A 603 6.51 -28.34 -10.19
C VAL A 603 7.06 -29.70 -10.61
N LEU A 604 8.38 -29.83 -10.71
CA LEU A 604 9.04 -31.09 -11.07
C LEU A 604 9.03 -32.13 -9.95
N HIS A 605 8.74 -31.72 -8.70
CA HIS A 605 8.74 -32.60 -7.53
C HIS A 605 10.05 -33.41 -7.37
N LEU A 606 11.19 -32.74 -7.52
CA LEU A 606 12.53 -33.35 -7.56
C LEU A 606 12.99 -34.09 -6.29
N GLY A 607 12.25 -33.99 -5.17
CA GLY A 607 12.65 -34.63 -3.91
C GLY A 607 14.05 -34.19 -3.45
N ASP A 608 14.90 -35.16 -3.12
CA ASP A 608 16.26 -34.91 -2.64
C ASP A 608 17.17 -34.31 -3.74
N MET A 609 16.82 -34.49 -5.02
CA MET A 609 17.53 -33.87 -6.14
C MET A 609 17.26 -32.37 -6.29
N HIS A 610 16.30 -31.81 -5.56
CA HIS A 610 15.94 -30.39 -5.69
C HIS A 610 17.13 -29.47 -5.40
N ALA A 611 17.91 -29.77 -4.36
CA ALA A 611 19.08 -28.97 -3.98
C ALA A 611 20.16 -28.98 -5.08
N ILE A 612 20.34 -30.12 -5.77
CA ILE A 612 21.35 -30.31 -6.82
C ILE A 612 20.98 -29.48 -8.07
N PHE A 613 19.72 -29.56 -8.50
CA PHE A 613 19.20 -28.74 -9.62
C PHE A 613 19.29 -27.26 -9.30
N GLN A 614 18.91 -26.86 -8.09
CA GLN A 614 19.02 -25.49 -7.65
C GLN A 614 20.47 -24.99 -7.66
N SER A 615 21.40 -25.72 -7.04
CA SER A 615 22.81 -25.29 -6.96
C SER A 615 23.47 -25.20 -8.33
N ALA A 616 23.09 -26.07 -9.28
CA ALA A 616 23.61 -26.03 -10.64
C ALA A 616 23.31 -24.69 -11.34
N THR A 617 22.20 -24.02 -11.02
CA THR A 617 21.86 -22.70 -11.58
C THR A 617 22.76 -21.57 -11.08
N GLU A 618 23.56 -21.80 -10.04
CA GLU A 618 24.45 -20.79 -9.47
C GLU A 618 25.85 -20.80 -10.12
N GLU A 619 26.16 -21.82 -10.95
CA GLU A 619 27.49 -22.05 -11.52
C GLU A 619 27.41 -22.23 -13.05
N ALA A 620 28.44 -21.79 -13.78
CA ALA A 620 28.55 -22.04 -15.22
C ALA A 620 28.90 -23.51 -15.54
N TYR A 621 29.52 -24.19 -14.57
CA TYR A 621 29.92 -25.60 -14.64
C TYR A 621 29.59 -26.28 -13.32
N CYS A 622 28.89 -27.41 -13.36
CA CYS A 622 28.56 -28.21 -12.19
C CYS A 622 29.52 -29.41 -12.07
N ALA A 623 30.21 -29.52 -10.94
CA ALA A 623 31.12 -30.64 -10.68
C ALA A 623 30.37 -31.97 -10.45
N GLN A 624 29.13 -31.93 -9.97
CA GLN A 624 28.32 -33.12 -9.73
C GLN A 624 27.62 -33.55 -11.02
N LYS A 625 27.93 -34.75 -11.51
CA LYS A 625 27.31 -35.34 -12.72
C LYS A 625 26.22 -36.34 -12.34
N LEU A 626 25.20 -36.49 -13.19
CA LEU A 626 24.04 -37.38 -13.00
C LEU A 626 23.96 -38.46 -14.11
N VAL A 627 25.10 -39.00 -14.51
CA VAL A 627 25.20 -40.00 -15.59
C VAL A 627 25.30 -41.45 -15.09
N SER A 628 25.55 -41.68 -13.80
CA SER A 628 25.62 -43.04 -13.27
C SER A 628 24.24 -43.73 -13.32
N LEU A 629 24.24 -45.07 -13.38
CA LEU A 629 23.02 -45.87 -13.48
C LEU A 629 22.01 -45.54 -12.37
N GLU A 630 22.48 -45.41 -11.12
CA GLU A 630 21.63 -45.09 -9.96
C GLU A 630 20.96 -43.72 -10.11
N GLN A 631 21.73 -42.69 -10.49
CA GLN A 631 21.22 -41.34 -10.69
C GLN A 631 20.26 -41.25 -11.87
N GLN A 632 20.53 -41.97 -12.96
CA GLN A 632 19.62 -42.04 -14.10
C GLN A 632 18.31 -42.76 -13.74
N MET A 633 18.36 -43.81 -12.90
CA MET A 633 17.15 -44.46 -12.39
C MET A 633 16.33 -43.51 -11.50
N GLU A 634 16.98 -42.74 -10.63
CA GLU A 634 16.31 -41.74 -9.79
C GLU A 634 15.64 -40.64 -10.63
N LEU A 635 16.35 -40.10 -11.62
CA LEU A 635 15.79 -39.14 -12.57
C LEU A 635 14.61 -39.75 -13.33
N ASN A 636 14.70 -41.00 -13.79
CA ASN A 636 13.60 -41.68 -14.46
C ASN A 636 12.36 -41.79 -13.57
N LEU A 637 12.52 -42.16 -12.29
CA LEU A 637 11.40 -42.26 -11.35
C LEU A 637 10.66 -40.94 -11.15
N ILE A 638 11.36 -39.81 -11.25
CA ILE A 638 10.80 -38.46 -11.14
C ILE A 638 10.09 -38.08 -12.45
N PHE A 639 10.83 -38.09 -13.57
CA PHE A 639 10.36 -37.51 -14.83
C PHE A 639 9.34 -38.40 -15.55
N GLN A 640 9.32 -39.72 -15.34
CA GLN A 640 8.28 -40.59 -15.92
C GLN A 640 6.86 -40.23 -15.44
N LYS A 641 6.72 -39.58 -14.27
CA LYS A 641 5.41 -39.12 -13.76
C LYS A 641 4.91 -37.87 -14.49
N LEU A 642 5.82 -37.13 -15.11
CA LEU A 642 5.58 -35.88 -15.80
C LEU A 642 5.32 -36.10 -17.30
N LEU A 643 5.69 -37.29 -17.79
CA LEU A 643 5.65 -37.70 -19.19
C LEU A 643 4.65 -38.85 -19.40
N GLN A 644 4.19 -39.04 -20.63
CA GLN A 644 3.31 -40.14 -21.04
C GLN A 644 3.79 -40.77 -22.35
N ASP A 645 3.66 -42.09 -22.45
CA ASP A 645 4.01 -42.85 -23.65
C ASP A 645 3.00 -42.60 -24.79
N SER A 646 3.50 -42.60 -26.03
CA SER A 646 2.64 -42.75 -27.21
C SER A 646 2.73 -44.17 -27.77
N PRO A 647 1.60 -44.81 -28.11
CA PRO A 647 1.60 -46.16 -28.69
C PRO A 647 2.29 -46.28 -30.06
N GLN A 648 2.65 -45.16 -30.70
CA GLN A 648 3.02 -45.11 -32.12
C GLN A 648 4.49 -44.69 -32.37
N ALA A 649 5.25 -44.31 -31.33
CA ALA A 649 6.67 -44.01 -31.43
C ALA A 649 7.33 -44.09 -30.04
N GLU A 650 8.63 -44.41 -29.96
CA GLU A 650 9.48 -44.35 -28.75
C GLU A 650 9.70 -42.89 -28.27
N ARG A 651 8.62 -42.15 -28.05
CA ARG A 651 8.59 -40.71 -27.73
C ARG A 651 7.77 -40.48 -26.47
N LEU A 652 8.30 -39.64 -25.58
CA LEU A 652 7.70 -39.31 -24.29
C LEU A 652 7.08 -37.90 -24.31
N PHE A 653 5.77 -37.81 -24.25
CA PHE A 653 5.04 -36.54 -24.36
C PHE A 653 4.77 -35.93 -22.99
N LEU A 654 4.64 -34.61 -22.93
CA LEU A 654 4.27 -33.91 -21.70
C LEU A 654 2.83 -34.28 -21.29
N THR A 655 2.60 -34.67 -20.03
CA THR A 655 1.22 -34.91 -19.57
C THR A 655 0.41 -33.60 -19.52
N GLN A 656 -0.89 -33.68 -19.80
CA GLN A 656 -1.76 -32.50 -19.73
C GLN A 656 -1.90 -31.94 -18.30
N ALA A 657 -1.72 -32.79 -17.27
CA ALA A 657 -1.69 -32.34 -15.88
C ALA A 657 -0.45 -31.48 -15.63
N HIS A 658 0.74 -31.99 -15.95
CA HIS A 658 1.98 -31.27 -15.77
C HIS A 658 2.06 -29.99 -16.60
N TYR A 659 1.55 -29.99 -17.83
CA TYR A 659 1.43 -28.76 -18.63
C TYR A 659 0.63 -27.67 -17.91
N ARG A 660 -0.49 -28.01 -17.28
CA ARG A 660 -1.29 -27.05 -16.49
C ARG A 660 -0.53 -26.53 -15.29
N ASP A 661 0.24 -27.38 -14.61
CA ASP A 661 1.04 -26.99 -13.46
C ASP A 661 2.18 -26.03 -13.86
N ILE A 662 2.84 -26.27 -15.00
CA ILE A 662 3.82 -25.34 -15.59
C ILE A 662 3.17 -23.98 -15.89
N VAL A 663 2.02 -23.99 -16.59
CA VAL A 663 1.29 -22.76 -16.95
C VAL A 663 0.89 -21.98 -15.69
N ALA A 664 0.44 -22.66 -14.64
CA ALA A 664 0.07 -22.03 -13.38
C ALA A 664 1.29 -21.46 -12.64
N ALA A 665 2.36 -22.25 -12.49
CA ALA A 665 3.57 -21.83 -11.76
C ALA A 665 4.31 -20.66 -12.42
N LEU A 666 4.24 -20.57 -13.74
CA LEU A 666 4.86 -19.49 -14.51
C LEU A 666 3.91 -18.29 -14.77
N GLY A 667 2.65 -18.38 -14.32
CA GLY A 667 1.66 -17.31 -14.50
C GLY A 667 1.24 -17.09 -15.96
N LEU A 668 1.22 -18.16 -16.75
CA LEU A 668 0.96 -18.11 -18.20
C LEU A 668 -0.53 -18.27 -18.56
N SER A 669 -1.43 -18.41 -17.58
CA SER A 669 -2.86 -18.72 -17.82
C SER A 669 -3.61 -17.67 -18.66
N VAL A 670 -3.11 -16.44 -18.71
CA VAL A 670 -3.67 -15.32 -19.50
C VAL A 670 -2.77 -14.91 -20.66
N ALA A 671 -1.63 -15.58 -20.84
CA ALA A 671 -0.71 -15.31 -21.94
C ALA A 671 -1.26 -15.89 -23.25
N ASP A 672 -0.91 -15.28 -24.38
CA ASP A 672 -1.23 -15.81 -25.71
C ASP A 672 -0.40 -17.06 -26.03
N ASN A 673 -0.79 -17.77 -27.09
CA ASN A 673 -0.16 -19.02 -27.51
C ASN A 673 1.32 -18.82 -27.86
N THR A 674 1.66 -17.71 -28.53
CA THR A 674 3.05 -17.39 -28.88
C THR A 674 3.93 -17.27 -27.64
N ARG A 675 3.46 -16.53 -26.62
CA ARG A 675 4.19 -16.37 -25.36
C ARG A 675 4.32 -17.67 -24.59
N GLN A 676 3.26 -18.49 -24.57
CA GLN A 676 3.29 -19.83 -23.97
C GLN A 676 4.32 -20.73 -24.68
N GLY A 677 4.28 -20.77 -26.02
CA GLY A 677 5.21 -21.51 -26.86
C GLY A 677 6.66 -21.08 -26.64
N GLN A 678 6.96 -19.77 -26.69
CA GLN A 678 8.31 -19.25 -26.45
C GLN A 678 8.82 -19.58 -25.03
N THR A 679 7.95 -19.53 -24.02
CA THR A 679 8.34 -19.90 -22.64
C THR A 679 8.64 -21.39 -22.50
N LEU A 680 7.84 -22.26 -23.12
CA LEU A 680 8.09 -23.70 -23.17
C LEU A 680 9.38 -24.02 -23.94
N LEU A 681 9.65 -23.32 -25.04
CA LEU A 681 10.90 -23.47 -25.80
C LEU A 681 12.11 -23.04 -24.98
N CYS A 682 11.99 -21.97 -24.19
CA CYS A 682 13.04 -21.54 -23.25
C CYS A 682 13.29 -22.59 -22.15
N LEU A 683 12.24 -23.23 -21.63
CA LEU A 683 12.37 -24.35 -20.70
C LEU A 683 13.05 -25.56 -21.36
N ALA A 684 12.72 -25.86 -22.62
CA ALA A 684 13.38 -26.92 -23.36
C ALA A 684 14.90 -26.65 -23.49
N ALA A 685 15.29 -25.41 -23.81
CA ALA A 685 16.69 -24.99 -23.83
C ALA A 685 17.35 -25.17 -22.44
N LEU A 686 16.67 -24.77 -21.36
CA LEU A 686 17.15 -24.95 -19.99
C LEU A 686 17.47 -26.42 -19.68
N PHE A 687 16.61 -27.37 -20.09
CA PHE A 687 16.86 -28.80 -19.88
C PHE A 687 17.91 -29.39 -20.82
N ALA A 688 18.04 -28.84 -22.04
CA ALA A 688 19.19 -29.13 -22.88
C ALA A 688 20.49 -28.76 -22.14
N LYS A 689 20.55 -27.59 -21.50
CA LYS A 689 21.72 -27.17 -20.69
C LYS A 689 21.93 -28.07 -19.47
N TYR A 690 20.88 -28.40 -18.71
CA TYR A 690 21.00 -29.35 -17.59
C TYR A 690 21.59 -30.70 -18.04
N SER A 691 21.18 -31.20 -19.19
CA SER A 691 21.66 -32.48 -19.72
C SER A 691 23.09 -32.43 -20.31
N SER A 692 23.69 -31.25 -20.43
CA SER A 692 24.98 -31.03 -21.11
C SER A 692 26.18 -31.36 -20.25
N SER A 693 27.35 -31.49 -20.91
CA SER A 693 28.65 -31.70 -20.28
C SER A 693 29.00 -30.66 -19.23
N ASP A 694 28.47 -29.44 -19.36
CA ASP A 694 28.72 -28.35 -18.42
C ASP A 694 28.01 -28.57 -17.09
N ILE A 695 26.81 -29.18 -17.12
CA ILE A 695 25.96 -29.34 -15.95
C ILE A 695 25.95 -30.80 -15.47
N PHE A 696 24.97 -31.62 -15.87
CA PHE A 696 24.84 -32.98 -15.33
C PHE A 696 25.39 -34.09 -16.23
N GLY A 697 25.70 -33.80 -17.49
CA GLY A 697 26.35 -34.73 -18.41
C GLY A 697 27.88 -34.69 -18.36
N THR A 698 28.49 -35.55 -19.16
CA THR A 698 29.91 -35.56 -19.51
C THR A 698 30.04 -35.32 -21.03
N GLU A 699 31.27 -35.34 -21.55
CA GLU A 699 31.49 -35.24 -23.00
C GLU A 699 30.96 -36.48 -23.77
N GLU A 700 30.90 -37.63 -23.10
CA GLU A 700 30.52 -38.92 -23.69
C GLU A 700 29.09 -39.35 -23.33
N GLU A 701 28.57 -38.90 -22.19
CA GLU A 701 27.28 -39.35 -21.65
C GLU A 701 26.39 -38.17 -21.24
N SER A 702 25.08 -38.32 -21.45
CA SER A 702 24.10 -37.28 -21.12
C SER A 702 22.88 -37.92 -20.45
N PRO A 703 22.30 -37.33 -19.39
CA PRO A 703 21.11 -37.89 -18.74
C PRO A 703 19.93 -37.96 -19.71
N LEU A 704 19.63 -39.17 -20.21
CA LEU A 704 18.71 -39.37 -21.33
C LEU A 704 17.31 -38.82 -21.05
N ILE A 705 16.79 -39.05 -19.85
CA ILE A 705 15.45 -38.59 -19.48
C ILE A 705 15.33 -37.06 -19.43
N LEU A 706 16.41 -36.33 -19.14
CA LEU A 706 16.42 -34.87 -19.20
C LEU A 706 16.38 -34.38 -20.66
N ARG A 707 17.04 -35.09 -21.58
CA ARG A 707 16.94 -34.82 -23.03
C ARG A 707 15.53 -35.11 -23.54
N SER A 708 14.93 -36.23 -23.12
CA SER A 708 13.54 -36.57 -23.45
C SER A 708 12.56 -35.53 -22.91
N TYR A 709 12.78 -35.02 -21.70
CA TYR A 709 11.96 -33.96 -21.11
C TYR A 709 12.15 -32.60 -21.83
N ALA A 710 13.38 -32.24 -22.21
CA ALA A 710 13.64 -31.08 -23.05
C ALA A 710 12.88 -31.18 -24.39
N TRP A 711 12.91 -32.35 -25.02
CA TRP A 711 12.14 -32.61 -26.24
C TRP A 711 10.64 -32.49 -26.01
N ALA A 712 10.08 -33.09 -24.95
CA ALA A 712 8.66 -33.03 -24.63
C ALA A 712 8.15 -31.59 -24.44
N LEU A 713 8.97 -30.73 -23.84
CA LEU A 713 8.68 -29.30 -23.70
C LEU A 713 8.69 -28.58 -25.06
N MET A 714 9.65 -28.90 -25.93
CA MET A 714 9.75 -28.34 -27.28
C MET A 714 8.60 -28.79 -28.18
N ASP A 715 8.23 -30.07 -28.15
CA ASP A 715 7.07 -30.61 -28.87
C ASP A 715 5.78 -29.94 -28.40
N LYS A 716 5.61 -29.77 -27.08
CA LYS A 716 4.46 -29.01 -26.56
C LYS A 716 4.48 -27.54 -26.99
N ALA A 717 5.66 -26.91 -27.08
CA ALA A 717 5.78 -25.55 -27.59
C ALA A 717 5.30 -25.45 -29.05
N HIS A 718 5.65 -26.43 -29.89
CA HIS A 718 5.20 -26.54 -31.27
C HIS A 718 3.70 -26.79 -31.40
N GLU A 719 3.13 -27.64 -30.53
CA GLU A 719 1.68 -27.87 -30.47
C GLU A 719 0.90 -26.59 -30.13
N VAL A 720 1.43 -25.79 -29.19
CA VAL A 720 0.80 -24.55 -28.73
C VAL A 720 0.88 -23.45 -29.79
N ASP A 721 2.06 -23.26 -30.38
CA ASP A 721 2.28 -22.32 -31.47
C ASP A 721 3.47 -22.76 -32.35
N SER A 722 3.16 -23.33 -33.52
CA SER A 722 4.19 -23.78 -34.46
C SER A 722 4.95 -22.64 -35.14
N SER A 723 4.43 -21.40 -35.10
CA SER A 723 5.05 -20.24 -35.76
C SER A 723 6.29 -19.71 -35.05
N ILE A 724 6.56 -20.16 -33.81
CA ILE A 724 7.76 -19.77 -33.05
C ILE A 724 9.05 -20.40 -33.60
N PHE A 725 8.94 -21.41 -34.47
CA PHE A 725 10.06 -22.05 -35.15
C PHE A 725 10.25 -21.42 -36.53
N ALA A 726 11.50 -21.29 -36.99
CA ALA A 726 11.81 -20.72 -38.29
C ALA A 726 11.28 -21.59 -39.44
N SER A 727 11.30 -22.92 -39.27
CA SER A 727 10.72 -23.87 -40.21
C SER A 727 10.48 -25.25 -39.56
N ILE A 728 9.77 -26.13 -40.26
CA ILE A 728 9.57 -27.52 -39.82
C ILE A 728 10.89 -28.30 -39.81
N GLU A 729 11.83 -27.98 -40.71
CA GLU A 729 13.16 -28.59 -40.76
C GLU A 729 13.99 -28.23 -39.51
N GLN A 730 13.89 -27.00 -39.01
CA GLN A 730 14.55 -26.61 -37.76
C GLN A 730 14.00 -27.41 -36.57
N TYR A 731 12.68 -27.56 -36.49
CA TYR A 731 12.02 -28.36 -35.47
C TYR A 731 12.50 -29.83 -35.49
N LEU A 732 12.51 -30.44 -36.67
CA LEU A 732 12.95 -31.83 -36.84
C LEU A 732 14.46 -32.01 -36.58
N ASP A 733 15.30 -31.04 -36.94
CA ASP A 733 16.74 -31.07 -36.61
C ASP A 733 16.94 -31.07 -35.09
N TRP A 734 16.29 -30.17 -34.36
CA TRP A 734 16.38 -30.14 -32.90
C TRP A 734 15.79 -31.39 -32.24
N GLU A 735 14.70 -31.95 -32.77
CA GLU A 735 14.16 -33.24 -32.32
C GLU A 735 15.22 -34.34 -32.46
N ASN A 736 15.82 -34.48 -33.64
CA ASN A 736 16.81 -35.51 -33.91
C ASN A 736 18.02 -35.37 -32.98
N ARG A 737 18.48 -34.14 -32.73
CA ARG A 737 19.62 -33.87 -31.85
C ARG A 737 19.29 -34.16 -30.38
N LEU A 738 18.10 -33.77 -29.89
CA LEU A 738 17.71 -34.04 -28.50
C LEU A 738 17.54 -35.54 -28.25
N LEU A 739 16.90 -36.26 -29.17
CA LEU A 739 16.61 -37.69 -29.03
C LEU A 739 17.72 -38.61 -29.53
N GLY A 740 18.77 -38.08 -30.18
CA GLY A 740 19.87 -38.87 -30.74
C GLY A 740 19.46 -39.73 -31.95
N LEU A 741 18.43 -39.30 -32.69
CA LEU A 741 17.92 -40.01 -33.86
C LEU A 741 18.76 -39.72 -35.12
N ASN A 742 18.70 -40.63 -36.11
CA ASN A 742 19.32 -40.46 -37.43
C ASN A 742 20.83 -40.17 -37.42
N GLY A 743 21.56 -40.63 -36.39
CA GLY A 743 23.00 -40.40 -36.24
C GLY A 743 23.37 -38.96 -35.84
N ALA A 744 22.38 -38.12 -35.49
CA ALA A 744 22.58 -36.73 -35.08
C ALA A 744 23.00 -36.62 -33.60
N TYR A 745 23.95 -37.45 -33.15
CA TYR A 745 24.46 -37.38 -31.78
C TYR A 745 25.30 -36.11 -31.61
N THR A 746 24.69 -35.07 -31.04
CA THR A 746 25.36 -33.79 -30.79
C THR A 746 25.25 -33.43 -29.32
N CYS A 747 26.30 -32.75 -28.83
CA CYS A 747 26.35 -32.28 -27.46
C CYS A 747 25.15 -31.37 -27.17
N SER A 748 24.43 -31.62 -26.07
CA SER A 748 23.25 -30.85 -25.70
C SER A 748 23.56 -29.38 -25.34
N ALA A 749 24.83 -29.05 -25.11
CA ALA A 749 25.28 -27.65 -25.05
C ALA A 749 25.09 -26.92 -26.38
N VAL A 750 25.37 -27.58 -27.51
CA VAL A 750 25.17 -27.00 -28.85
C VAL A 750 23.69 -26.72 -29.11
N ILE A 751 22.81 -27.62 -28.68
CA ILE A 751 21.36 -27.44 -28.81
C ILE A 751 20.89 -26.26 -27.94
N TYR A 752 21.39 -26.15 -26.71
CA TYR A 752 21.11 -24.99 -25.85
C TYR A 752 21.49 -23.67 -26.52
N ASP A 753 22.68 -23.59 -27.11
CA ASP A 753 23.15 -22.38 -27.80
C ASP A 753 22.24 -22.04 -28.99
N LEU A 754 21.89 -23.04 -29.82
CA LEU A 754 20.99 -22.85 -30.97
C LEU A 754 19.60 -22.36 -30.55
N MET A 755 19.02 -22.95 -29.49
CA MET A 755 17.69 -22.58 -29.00
C MET A 755 17.68 -21.18 -28.37
N THR A 756 18.71 -20.84 -27.59
CA THR A 756 18.81 -19.52 -26.96
C THR A 756 19.13 -18.42 -27.97
N GLU A 757 19.97 -18.68 -28.98
CA GLU A 757 20.23 -17.75 -30.08
C GLU A 757 18.96 -17.48 -30.89
N HIS A 758 18.17 -18.52 -31.16
CA HIS A 758 16.87 -18.40 -31.84
C HIS A 758 15.85 -17.58 -31.04
N LEU A 759 15.80 -17.75 -29.72
CA LEU A 759 14.88 -17.03 -28.84
C LEU A 759 15.31 -15.58 -28.57
N ARG A 760 16.60 -15.28 -28.63
CA ARG A 760 17.18 -13.96 -28.27
C ARG A 760 16.58 -12.78 -29.04
N PRO A 761 16.37 -12.82 -30.37
CA PRO A 761 15.70 -11.74 -31.09
C PRO A 761 14.18 -11.73 -30.90
N GLN A 762 13.57 -12.85 -30.48
CA GLN A 762 12.12 -13.00 -30.40
C GLN A 762 11.53 -12.66 -29.01
N SER A 763 12.27 -12.96 -27.95
CA SER A 763 11.79 -12.87 -26.56
C SER A 763 12.94 -12.77 -25.52
N PRO A 764 13.78 -11.72 -25.59
CA PRO A 764 14.94 -11.56 -24.69
C PRO A 764 14.55 -11.52 -23.20
N GLU A 765 13.38 -10.98 -22.89
CA GLU A 765 12.84 -10.91 -21.52
C GLU A 765 12.42 -12.29 -20.95
N ILE A 766 12.08 -13.28 -21.79
CA ILE A 766 11.83 -14.66 -21.31
C ILE A 766 13.15 -15.30 -20.92
N LEU A 767 14.19 -15.15 -21.75
CA LEU A 767 15.52 -15.67 -21.48
C LEU A 767 16.07 -15.07 -20.18
N ALA A 768 15.99 -13.74 -20.02
CA ALA A 768 16.44 -13.06 -18.80
C ALA A 768 15.69 -13.51 -17.53
N ALA A 769 14.44 -13.94 -17.67
CA ALA A 769 13.61 -14.38 -16.55
C ALA A 769 13.84 -15.85 -16.16
N MET A 770 14.27 -16.70 -17.10
CA MET A 770 14.28 -18.16 -16.95
C MET A 770 15.68 -18.78 -17.00
N ILE A 771 16.60 -18.21 -17.77
CA ILE A 771 17.97 -18.70 -17.89
C ILE A 771 18.81 -18.10 -16.76
N PRO A 772 19.53 -18.93 -15.98
CA PRO A 772 20.43 -18.43 -14.94
C PRO A 772 21.51 -17.51 -15.53
N PRO A 773 21.85 -16.38 -14.88
CA PRO A 773 22.91 -15.48 -15.36
C PRO A 773 24.31 -16.11 -15.46
N SER A 774 24.54 -17.22 -14.75
CA SER A 774 25.77 -18.01 -14.89
C SER A 774 25.85 -18.79 -16.19
N TRP A 775 24.72 -18.94 -16.90
CA TRP A 775 24.59 -19.72 -18.14
C TRP A 775 24.36 -18.83 -19.38
N SER A 776 24.18 -17.53 -19.17
CA SER A 776 23.83 -16.53 -20.20
C SER A 776 25.03 -16.06 -21.01
#